data_AF-A0A8H6IM49-F1
#
_entry.id   AF-A0A8H6IM49-F1
#
_cell.length_a   1.000
_cell.length_b   1.000
_cell.length_c   1.000
_cell.angle_alpha   90.00
_cell.angle_beta   90.00
_cell.angle_gamma   90.00
#
_symmetry.space_group_name_H-M   'P 1'
#
loop_
_entity.id
_entity.type
_entity.pdbx_description
1 polymer ?
#
loop_
_entity_poly.entity_id
_entity_poly.type
_entity_poly.pdbx_seq_one_letter_code
_entity_poly.pdbx_strand_id
1 'polypeptide(L)'
;MLSFLRDCPFLAVAFSRLDWAVSPAQLEDVLDSRVEDILRAIIISANDVGQMMLEPFKQILSKARVLFPSAYARLAEIVALGVKSPSLALDIMLGGLEQESSRLVPERPTPTRRITHLLNGITINHVEEAAEQYYDRPDLISLKHLCDTEDGWPVVRADFRLDSSGGTPRTSTHVRLTEASPPSNSSTARLFSMSALVIRSSPGQAEFQCFRPVPAYLEDCSWKLSCGGPFVTTKAMFDATVDLSLGIRSANEIAEMVLGTEVHLGSRAEDGAPALTPKKTLNERQNKGVESASKHSLTCLWGPPGTGKTHTIVEIIRQLQIQHPKSWILVSAPTHNAADNVLRRYVSNHVDGNHMISPIRVSTEVGVSFYFCAEAITNPKQVRKVSDDLQKYTCDAMAGQEVHSSHAALRKATQMVKQARIVFTTCIGAALGVLRREKFDIVIIDEASEQTEPASLVPLTKGCTKADVCRFSSEVFYDGNLRTGVNASERPMPSSAFPWPLIENSPRPESIGTEARHHRMIFIESAAPEDLGQKSKCSKGQAAVCVKVCELLTEVAPGLPKVGSSADTPKPFIAVLTPYSRQVGLLKQNLSSNNLVEVCSIDSFQGREADVIVFVTVRCNQRCEIGFLGDLRRLNVVLTRARTGVIIIGNRATLSGAPMSEECARTWKKLIDTTKGVKMGEAAHGDRGSQ
;
A
#
# COMPACT_ATOMS: atom_id res chain seq x y z
N MET A 1 6.00 -21.69 39.60
CA MET A 1 5.16 -20.71 38.86
C MET A 1 5.61 -20.56 37.42
N LEU A 2 6.85 -20.13 37.11
CA LEU A 2 7.33 -19.97 35.72
C LEU A 2 7.08 -21.19 34.81
N SER A 3 7.29 -22.40 35.33
CA SER A 3 6.99 -23.67 34.64
C SER A 3 5.53 -23.82 34.21
N PHE A 4 4.59 -23.25 34.97
CA PHE A 4 3.15 -23.33 34.73
C PHE A 4 2.62 -22.17 33.86
N LEU A 5 3.43 -21.17 33.51
CA LEU A 5 2.99 -20.07 32.63
C LEU A 5 2.67 -20.55 31.21
N ARG A 6 3.24 -21.68 30.79
CA ARG A 6 2.90 -22.35 29.53
C ARG A 6 1.44 -22.78 29.52
N ASP A 7 0.97 -23.44 30.57
CA ASP A 7 -0.38 -24.04 30.62
C ASP A 7 -1.43 -23.06 31.17
N CYS A 8 -1.01 -22.19 32.09
CA CYS A 8 -1.85 -21.22 32.78
C CYS A 8 -1.27 -19.79 32.70
N PRO A 9 -1.31 -19.12 31.52
CA PRO A 9 -0.71 -17.78 31.32
C PRO A 9 -1.23 -16.71 32.28
N PHE A 10 -2.48 -16.82 32.74
CA PHE A 10 -3.11 -15.85 33.66
C PHE A 10 -2.39 -15.76 35.02
N LEU A 11 -1.62 -16.79 35.42
CA LEU A 11 -0.81 -16.77 36.63
C LEU A 11 0.34 -15.74 36.56
N ALA A 12 0.67 -15.22 35.38
CA ALA A 12 1.69 -14.17 35.23
C ALA A 12 1.33 -12.88 36.00
N VAL A 13 0.04 -12.59 36.19
CA VAL A 13 -0.43 -11.45 37.00
C VAL A 13 0.04 -11.53 38.46
N ALA A 14 0.28 -12.72 39.00
CA ALA A 14 0.77 -12.88 40.37
C ALA A 14 2.22 -12.39 40.56
N PHE A 15 3.04 -12.31 39.49
CA PHE A 15 4.42 -11.81 39.57
C PHE A 15 4.49 -10.30 39.85
N SER A 16 3.45 -9.52 39.50
CA SER A 16 3.41 -8.09 39.83
C SER A 16 3.15 -7.83 41.32
N ARG A 17 2.61 -8.82 42.04
CA ARG A 17 2.33 -8.77 43.49
C ARG A 17 3.49 -9.22 44.36
N LEU A 18 4.61 -9.63 43.75
CA LEU A 18 5.83 -9.97 44.49
C LEU A 18 6.48 -8.68 45.01
N ASP A 19 6.99 -8.72 46.24
CA ASP A 19 7.75 -7.60 46.78
C ASP A 19 9.18 -7.62 46.24
N TRP A 20 9.35 -6.95 45.09
CA TRP A 20 10.64 -6.78 44.42
C TRP A 20 11.65 -5.95 45.24
N ALA A 21 11.22 -5.19 46.27
CA ALA A 21 12.14 -4.41 47.11
C ALA A 21 12.77 -5.25 48.25
N VAL A 22 12.14 -6.36 48.62
CA VAL A 22 12.60 -7.29 49.68
C VAL A 22 13.17 -8.59 49.08
N SER A 23 13.12 -8.74 47.75
CA SER A 23 13.53 -9.97 47.05
C SER A 23 15.07 -10.12 46.97
N PRO A 24 15.62 -11.35 47.09
CA PRO A 24 17.04 -11.61 46.83
C PRO A 24 17.42 -11.27 45.39
N ALA A 25 18.69 -10.92 45.13
CA ALA A 25 19.22 -10.64 43.78
C ALA A 25 18.90 -11.76 42.76
N GLN A 26 18.85 -13.02 43.21
CA GLN A 26 18.45 -14.19 42.43
C GLN A 26 17.06 -14.05 41.78
N LEU A 27 16.15 -13.28 42.38
CA LEU A 27 14.78 -13.07 41.87
C LEU A 27 14.77 -12.03 40.75
N GLU A 28 15.63 -11.01 40.83
CA GLU A 28 15.85 -10.04 39.74
C GLU A 28 16.55 -10.70 38.54
N ASP A 29 17.55 -11.56 38.78
CA ASP A 29 18.21 -12.33 37.72
C ASP A 29 17.24 -13.32 37.02
N VAL A 30 16.30 -13.91 37.78
CA VAL A 30 15.21 -14.73 37.25
C VAL A 30 14.18 -13.89 36.49
N LEU A 31 13.92 -12.65 36.90
CA LEU A 31 13.08 -11.72 36.15
C LEU A 31 13.75 -11.36 34.82
N ASP A 32 14.98 -10.86 34.83
CA ASP A 32 15.70 -10.42 33.63
C ASP A 32 15.88 -11.59 32.62
N SER A 33 16.16 -12.80 33.09
CA SER A 33 16.30 -13.97 32.22
C SER A 33 14.98 -14.52 31.66
N ARG A 34 13.82 -14.21 32.27
CA ARG A 34 12.49 -14.75 31.89
C ARG A 34 11.43 -13.68 31.63
N VAL A 35 11.82 -12.41 31.54
CA VAL A 35 10.89 -11.26 31.39
C VAL A 35 10.00 -11.43 30.16
N GLU A 36 10.56 -11.91 29.04
CA GLU A 36 9.81 -12.14 27.81
C GLU A 36 8.66 -13.16 28.01
N ASP A 37 8.91 -14.28 28.71
CA ASP A 37 7.90 -15.30 28.97
C ASP A 37 6.77 -14.78 29.88
N ILE A 38 7.13 -13.97 30.89
CA ILE A 38 6.17 -13.38 31.82
C ILE A 38 5.30 -12.35 31.09
N LEU A 39 5.90 -11.45 30.31
CA LEU A 39 5.18 -10.44 29.51
C LEU A 39 4.30 -11.11 28.44
N ARG A 40 4.82 -12.14 27.74
CA ARG A 40 4.07 -12.98 26.79
C ARG A 40 2.84 -13.59 27.45
N ALA A 41 2.98 -14.18 28.64
CA ALA A 41 1.88 -14.80 29.36
C ALA A 41 0.79 -13.77 29.78
N ILE A 42 1.18 -12.54 30.13
CA ILE A 42 0.23 -11.45 30.37
C ILE A 42 -0.50 -11.04 29.08
N ILE A 43 0.22 -10.85 27.97
CA ILE A 43 -0.37 -10.45 26.68
C ILE A 43 -1.35 -11.51 26.16
N ILE A 44 -1.00 -12.80 26.25
CA ILE A 44 -1.91 -13.91 25.91
C ILE A 44 -3.21 -13.84 26.72
N SER A 45 -3.11 -13.47 27.99
CA SER A 45 -4.24 -13.34 28.92
C SER A 45 -5.06 -12.05 28.74
N ALA A 46 -4.60 -11.11 27.92
CA ALA A 46 -5.16 -9.76 27.84
C ALA A 46 -6.64 -9.76 27.41
N ASN A 47 -7.00 -10.57 26.42
CA ASN A 47 -8.38 -10.69 25.96
C ASN A 47 -9.35 -11.21 27.04
N ASP A 48 -8.86 -12.01 27.98
CA ASP A 48 -9.69 -12.63 29.00
C ASP A 48 -9.83 -11.75 30.24
N VAL A 49 -8.79 -11.00 30.59
CA VAL A 49 -8.70 -10.16 31.81
C VAL A 49 -9.03 -8.66 31.55
N GLY A 50 -9.20 -8.23 30.30
CA GLY A 50 -9.73 -6.90 29.95
C GLY A 50 -8.70 -5.77 30.03
N GLN A 51 -8.85 -4.83 30.98
CA GLN A 51 -7.83 -3.81 31.29
C GLN A 51 -7.09 -4.09 32.61
N MET A 52 -7.55 -5.07 33.40
CA MET A 52 -7.02 -5.34 34.74
C MET A 52 -5.59 -5.90 34.77
N MET A 53 -5.03 -6.30 33.62
CA MET A 53 -3.64 -6.73 33.50
C MET A 53 -2.67 -5.59 33.17
N LEU A 54 -3.14 -4.41 32.78
CA LEU A 54 -2.26 -3.30 32.37
C LEU A 54 -1.37 -2.83 33.52
N GLU A 55 -1.91 -2.73 34.73
CA GLU A 55 -1.14 -2.36 35.92
C GLU A 55 -0.09 -3.45 36.28
N PRO A 56 -0.43 -4.75 36.37
CA PRO A 56 0.55 -5.82 36.45
C PRO A 56 1.63 -5.81 35.35
N PHE A 57 1.25 -5.51 34.10
CA PHE A 57 2.17 -5.44 32.96
C PHE A 57 3.19 -4.31 33.12
N LYS A 58 2.72 -3.10 33.46
CA LYS A 58 3.58 -1.93 33.72
C LYS A 58 4.49 -2.15 34.91
N GLN A 59 3.98 -2.74 36.00
CA GLN A 59 4.79 -3.06 37.17
C GLN A 59 5.95 -3.99 36.81
N ILE A 60 5.72 -5.06 36.06
CA ILE A 60 6.77 -6.01 35.65
C ILE A 60 7.77 -5.34 34.69
N LEU A 61 7.29 -4.55 33.72
CA LEU A 61 8.17 -3.77 32.84
C LEU A 61 9.06 -2.81 33.63
N SER A 62 8.52 -2.08 34.61
CA SER A 62 9.26 -1.12 35.45
C SER A 62 10.37 -1.76 36.30
N LYS A 63 10.29 -3.08 36.55
CA LYS A 63 11.26 -3.84 37.36
C LYS A 63 12.31 -4.57 36.51
N ALA A 64 11.95 -5.03 35.32
CA ALA A 64 12.91 -5.63 34.39
C ALA A 64 14.01 -4.62 34.04
N ARG A 65 15.27 -5.06 33.99
CA ARG A 65 16.41 -4.18 33.70
C ARG A 65 16.71 -4.09 32.20
N VAL A 66 16.55 -5.19 31.47
CA VAL A 66 16.86 -5.28 30.03
C VAL A 66 15.77 -6.07 29.28
N LEU A 67 15.44 -5.61 28.07
CA LEU A 67 14.67 -6.34 27.06
C LEU A 67 15.37 -6.18 25.72
N PHE A 68 15.75 -7.27 25.07
CA PHE A 68 16.43 -7.18 23.77
C PHE A 68 15.47 -6.69 22.66
N PRO A 69 15.95 -6.00 21.61
CA PRO A 69 15.11 -5.56 20.48
C PRO A 69 14.32 -6.70 19.83
N SER A 70 14.91 -7.90 19.75
CA SER A 70 14.25 -9.10 19.24
C SER A 70 13.13 -9.61 20.16
N ALA A 71 13.29 -9.48 21.48
CA ALA A 71 12.24 -9.80 22.45
C ALA A 71 11.08 -8.80 22.36
N TYR A 72 11.39 -7.50 22.25
CA TYR A 72 10.38 -6.46 21.98
C TYR A 72 9.59 -6.76 20.71
N ALA A 73 10.27 -7.09 19.61
CA ALA A 73 9.62 -7.42 18.34
C ALA A 73 8.76 -8.69 18.42
N ARG A 74 9.19 -9.73 19.14
CA ARG A 74 8.36 -10.92 19.39
C ARG A 74 7.13 -10.60 20.23
N LEU A 75 7.25 -9.79 21.29
CA LEU A 75 6.10 -9.33 22.08
C LEU A 75 5.13 -8.50 21.23
N ALA A 76 5.64 -7.62 20.38
CA ALA A 76 4.85 -6.83 19.43
C ALA A 76 4.10 -7.70 18.40
N GLU A 77 4.76 -8.71 17.82
CA GLU A 77 4.14 -9.71 16.94
C GLU A 77 3.05 -10.54 17.67
N ILE A 78 3.28 -10.90 18.94
CA ILE A 78 2.28 -11.57 19.78
C ILE A 78 1.10 -10.65 20.11
N VAL A 79 1.29 -9.34 20.27
CA VAL A 79 0.18 -8.39 20.41
C VAL A 79 -0.61 -8.32 19.10
N ALA A 80 0.06 -8.21 17.95
CA ALA A 80 -0.57 -8.11 16.63
C ALA A 80 -1.49 -9.30 16.32
N LEU A 81 -1.06 -10.52 16.67
CA LEU A 81 -1.82 -11.75 16.43
C LEU A 81 -2.76 -12.10 17.59
N GLY A 82 -2.35 -11.85 18.83
CA GLY A 82 -3.05 -12.26 20.03
C GLY A 82 -4.17 -11.33 20.47
N VAL A 83 -3.96 -10.00 20.44
CA VAL A 83 -4.87 -9.03 21.05
C VAL A 83 -6.01 -8.67 20.09
N LYS A 84 -7.26 -8.78 20.58
CA LYS A 84 -8.47 -8.61 19.76
C LYS A 84 -8.99 -7.18 19.67
N SER A 85 -8.59 -6.31 20.59
CA SER A 85 -9.08 -4.94 20.73
C SER A 85 -7.98 -3.93 20.39
N PRO A 86 -8.20 -3.01 19.42
CA PRO A 86 -7.26 -1.93 19.13
C PRO A 86 -6.93 -1.06 20.35
N SER A 87 -7.91 -0.74 21.20
CA SER A 87 -7.65 0.05 22.42
C SER A 87 -6.75 -0.68 23.41
N LEU A 88 -6.94 -2.00 23.58
CA LEU A 88 -6.08 -2.80 24.45
C LEU A 88 -4.67 -2.97 23.87
N ALA A 89 -4.55 -3.07 22.53
CA ALA A 89 -3.25 -3.07 21.87
C ALA A 89 -2.52 -1.73 22.05
N LEU A 90 -3.23 -0.59 21.92
CA LEU A 90 -2.69 0.74 22.23
C LEU A 90 -2.22 0.85 23.70
N ASP A 91 -3.03 0.38 24.65
CA ASP A 91 -2.70 0.39 26.09
C ASP A 91 -1.44 -0.45 26.40
N ILE A 92 -1.26 -1.59 25.73
CA ILE A 92 -0.08 -2.47 25.89
C ILE A 92 1.16 -1.88 25.20
N MET A 93 1.04 -1.49 23.93
CA MET A 93 2.18 -1.03 23.12
C MET A 93 2.65 0.37 23.53
N LEU A 94 1.74 1.36 23.56
CA LEU A 94 2.08 2.75 23.86
C LEU A 94 2.05 3.03 25.36
N GLY A 95 1.07 2.45 26.06
CA GLY A 95 0.88 2.66 27.50
C GLY A 95 1.80 1.83 28.40
N GLY A 96 2.51 0.84 27.86
CA GLY A 96 3.45 -0.02 28.58
C GLY A 96 4.81 -0.09 27.90
N LEU A 97 4.90 -0.83 26.78
CA LEU A 97 6.18 -1.16 26.13
C LEU A 97 6.97 0.08 25.66
N GLU A 98 6.32 1.07 25.06
CA GLU A 98 7.01 2.28 24.57
C GLU A 98 7.56 3.15 25.71
N GLN A 99 6.83 3.28 26.83
CA GLN A 99 7.23 4.10 27.98
C GLN A 99 8.57 3.63 28.56
N GLU A 100 8.74 2.31 28.68
CA GLU A 100 9.94 1.68 29.24
C GLU A 100 11.02 1.37 28.19
N SER A 101 10.73 1.51 26.89
CA SER A 101 11.61 1.11 25.79
C SER A 101 13.02 1.74 25.85
N SER A 102 13.10 3.02 26.22
CA SER A 102 14.37 3.76 26.33
C SER A 102 15.27 3.29 27.47
N ARG A 103 14.70 2.67 28.51
CA ARG A 103 15.40 2.10 29.66
C ARG A 103 15.77 0.64 29.44
N LEU A 104 14.84 -0.14 28.86
CA LEU A 104 15.00 -1.57 28.67
C LEU A 104 15.94 -1.95 27.51
N VAL A 105 16.13 -1.08 26.51
CA VAL A 105 16.95 -1.35 25.32
C VAL A 105 18.16 -0.40 25.29
N PRO A 106 19.27 -0.73 25.97
CA PRO A 106 20.35 0.23 26.27
C PRO A 106 21.31 0.55 25.11
N GLU A 107 21.08 0.04 23.90
CA GLU A 107 22.14 -0.03 22.86
C GLU A 107 22.45 1.30 22.16
N ARG A 108 21.46 2.20 22.03
CA ARG A 108 21.55 3.63 21.61
C ARG A 108 20.11 4.22 21.65
N PRO A 109 19.83 5.32 22.36
CA PRO A 109 18.44 5.74 22.63
C PRO A 109 17.64 6.16 21.39
N THR A 110 18.25 6.89 20.44
CA THR A 110 17.53 7.38 19.24
C THR A 110 17.15 6.27 18.24
N PRO A 111 18.07 5.38 17.80
CA PRO A 111 17.74 4.17 17.04
C PRO A 111 16.71 3.29 17.73
N THR A 112 16.92 3.00 19.02
CA THR A 112 16.00 2.21 19.85
C THR A 112 14.59 2.72 19.76
N ARG A 113 14.40 4.01 20.07
CA ARG A 113 13.08 4.65 20.07
C ARG A 113 12.43 4.62 18.69
N ARG A 114 13.20 4.77 17.61
CA ARG A 114 12.68 4.70 16.25
C ARG A 114 12.26 3.28 15.86
N ILE A 115 13.06 2.28 16.21
CA ILE A 115 12.74 0.87 16.00
C ILE A 115 11.47 0.47 16.77
N THR A 116 11.38 0.79 18.06
CA THR A 116 10.18 0.46 18.86
C THR A 116 8.94 1.20 18.36
N HIS A 117 9.05 2.46 17.96
CA HIS A 117 7.95 3.22 17.37
C HIS A 117 7.46 2.60 16.04
N LEU A 118 8.38 2.15 15.17
CA LEU A 118 8.02 1.44 13.93
C LEU A 118 7.32 0.11 14.22
N LEU A 119 7.84 -0.69 15.16
CA LEU A 119 7.22 -1.94 15.61
C LEU A 119 5.81 -1.72 16.19
N ASN A 120 5.62 -0.64 16.97
CA ASN A 120 4.32 -0.26 17.52
C ASN A 120 3.32 0.09 16.41
N GLY A 121 3.72 0.91 15.45
CA GLY A 121 2.88 1.26 14.30
C GLY A 121 2.47 0.05 13.45
N ILE A 122 3.40 -0.88 13.18
CA ILE A 122 3.08 -2.15 12.48
C ILE A 122 2.07 -2.97 13.28
N THR A 123 2.25 -3.06 14.61
CA THR A 123 1.38 -3.81 15.52
C THR A 123 -0.05 -3.26 15.51
N ILE A 124 -0.20 -1.97 15.78
CA ILE A 124 -1.51 -1.30 15.92
C ILE A 124 -2.29 -1.38 14.61
N ASN A 125 -1.65 -1.03 13.48
CA ASN A 125 -2.27 -1.10 12.16
C ASN A 125 -2.82 -2.50 11.85
N HIS A 126 -2.09 -3.56 12.20
CA HIS A 126 -2.54 -4.93 11.96
C HIS A 126 -3.68 -5.36 12.89
N VAL A 127 -3.70 -4.91 14.15
CA VAL A 127 -4.84 -5.18 15.05
C VAL A 127 -6.10 -4.48 14.56
N GLU A 128 -5.99 -3.24 14.11
CA GLU A 128 -7.09 -2.48 13.49
C GLU A 128 -7.57 -3.14 12.19
N GLU A 129 -6.66 -3.43 11.25
CA GLU A 129 -6.99 -4.10 9.99
C GLU A 129 -7.67 -5.46 10.21
N ALA A 130 -7.14 -6.28 11.12
CA ALA A 130 -7.75 -7.57 11.46
C ALA A 130 -9.15 -7.38 12.08
N ALA A 131 -9.33 -6.42 12.98
CA ALA A 131 -10.61 -6.13 13.62
C ALA A 131 -11.70 -5.71 12.61
N GLU A 132 -11.35 -5.01 11.54
CA GLU A 132 -12.27 -4.63 10.45
C GLU A 132 -12.52 -5.74 9.42
N GLN A 133 -11.53 -6.61 9.18
CA GLN A 133 -11.59 -7.64 8.14
C GLN A 133 -12.20 -8.97 8.58
N TYR A 134 -12.34 -9.23 9.88
CA TYR A 134 -12.87 -10.49 10.38
C TYR A 134 -14.30 -10.77 9.86
N TYR A 135 -14.44 -11.89 9.14
CA TYR A 135 -15.73 -12.47 8.80
C TYR A 135 -15.79 -13.93 9.29
N ASP A 136 -16.97 -14.37 9.72
CA ASP A 136 -17.20 -15.74 10.18
C ASP A 136 -17.53 -16.66 9.00
N ARG A 137 -16.98 -17.88 9.02
CA ARG A 137 -17.43 -18.95 8.13
C ARG A 137 -18.71 -19.60 8.66
N PRO A 138 -19.62 -20.05 7.77
CA PRO A 138 -20.80 -20.80 8.17
C PRO A 138 -20.47 -22.23 8.63
N ASP A 139 -19.35 -22.79 8.17
CA ASP A 139 -18.95 -24.16 8.45
C ASP A 139 -18.38 -24.29 9.88
N LEU A 140 -18.85 -25.31 10.62
CA LEU A 140 -18.17 -25.77 11.82
C LEU A 140 -17.03 -26.73 11.44
N ILE A 141 -15.92 -26.64 12.17
CA ILE A 141 -14.73 -27.49 12.00
C ILE A 141 -14.39 -28.24 13.29
N SER A 142 -13.85 -29.44 13.14
CA SER A 142 -13.19 -30.16 14.24
C SER A 142 -11.69 -29.85 14.22
N LEU A 143 -11.08 -29.73 15.39
CA LEU A 143 -9.66 -29.49 15.56
C LEU A 143 -8.97 -30.71 16.16
N LYS A 144 -7.74 -30.98 15.73
CA LYS A 144 -6.86 -31.99 16.35
C LYS A 144 -5.53 -31.36 16.73
N HIS A 145 -4.98 -31.69 17.88
CA HIS A 145 -3.61 -31.26 18.24
C HIS A 145 -2.59 -32.12 17.48
N LEU A 146 -1.51 -31.50 17.00
CA LEU A 146 -0.45 -32.20 16.28
C LEU A 146 0.85 -32.24 17.08
N CYS A 147 1.32 -31.06 17.48
CA CYS A 147 2.58 -30.84 18.17
C CYS A 147 2.61 -29.39 18.68
N ASP A 148 3.66 -29.03 19.41
CA ASP A 148 3.98 -27.63 19.71
C ASP A 148 5.22 -27.20 18.92
N THR A 149 5.32 -25.92 18.58
CA THR A 149 6.52 -25.35 17.95
C THR A 149 7.70 -25.28 18.93
N GLU A 150 8.90 -24.98 18.43
CA GLU A 150 10.10 -24.73 19.25
C GLU A 150 9.85 -23.60 20.27
N ASP A 151 9.11 -22.55 19.88
CA ASP A 151 8.67 -21.46 20.78
C ASP A 151 7.52 -21.84 21.74
N GLY A 152 7.10 -23.11 21.76
CA GLY A 152 6.04 -23.63 22.63
C GLY A 152 4.61 -23.22 22.22
N TRP A 153 4.35 -22.88 20.95
CA TRP A 153 3.00 -22.61 20.47
C TRP A 153 2.31 -23.88 19.98
N PRO A 154 1.07 -24.20 20.42
CA PRO A 154 0.35 -25.35 19.91
C PRO A 154 0.06 -25.25 18.42
N VAL A 155 0.23 -26.37 17.70
CA VAL A 155 -0.17 -26.53 16.31
C VAL A 155 -1.37 -27.46 16.25
N VAL A 156 -2.46 -26.97 15.66
CA VAL A 156 -3.69 -27.75 15.44
C VAL A 156 -3.98 -27.93 13.96
N ARG A 157 -4.70 -28.99 13.62
CA ARG A 157 -5.13 -29.30 12.25
C ARG A 157 -6.66 -29.26 12.16
N ALA A 158 -7.17 -28.79 11.02
CA ALA A 158 -8.56 -28.98 10.62
C ALA A 158 -8.64 -29.50 9.19
N ASP A 159 -9.58 -30.41 8.96
CA ASP A 159 -9.94 -30.92 7.64
C ASP A 159 -11.16 -30.15 7.10
N PHE A 160 -11.15 -29.83 5.81
CA PHE A 160 -12.13 -29.01 5.12
C PHE A 160 -12.76 -29.77 3.96
N ARG A 161 -14.06 -29.57 3.72
CA ARG A 161 -14.72 -30.10 2.53
C ARG A 161 -14.27 -29.31 1.31
N LEU A 162 -13.91 -30.00 0.23
CA LEU A 162 -13.39 -29.40 -1.02
C LEU A 162 -14.42 -28.47 -1.71
N ASP A 163 -15.71 -28.73 -1.47
CA ASP A 163 -16.88 -28.01 -1.95
C ASP A 163 -17.39 -26.93 -0.98
N SER A 164 -16.73 -26.72 0.18
CA SER A 164 -17.13 -25.69 1.14
C SER A 164 -17.00 -24.28 0.52
N SER A 165 -17.99 -23.41 0.79
CA SER A 165 -18.09 -22.08 0.17
C SER A 165 -16.93 -21.14 0.50
N GLY A 166 -16.20 -21.41 1.59
CA GLY A 166 -14.96 -20.71 1.96
C GLY A 166 -13.66 -21.45 1.61
N GLY A 167 -13.72 -22.62 0.96
CA GLY A 167 -12.57 -23.45 0.58
C GLY A 167 -11.69 -23.87 1.78
N THR A 168 -10.39 -24.06 1.55
CA THR A 168 -9.38 -24.17 2.63
C THR A 168 -8.71 -22.80 2.83
N PRO A 169 -8.55 -22.30 4.07
CA PRO A 169 -7.91 -20.99 4.31
C PRO A 169 -6.45 -21.01 3.84
N ARG A 170 -5.98 -19.88 3.27
CA ARG A 170 -4.63 -19.79 2.68
C ARG A 170 -3.54 -19.68 3.75
N THR A 171 -2.34 -20.14 3.42
CA THR A 171 -1.14 -19.96 4.26
C THR A 171 -0.89 -18.49 4.58
N SER A 172 -0.43 -18.20 5.79
CA SER A 172 -0.26 -16.86 6.36
C SER A 172 -1.54 -16.04 6.58
N THR A 173 -2.74 -16.65 6.47
CA THR A 173 -3.98 -16.00 6.92
C THR A 173 -4.04 -15.97 8.46
N HIS A 174 -4.31 -14.80 9.04
CA HIS A 174 -4.65 -14.62 10.44
C HIS A 174 -6.10 -15.08 10.65
N VAL A 175 -6.33 -15.98 11.60
CA VAL A 175 -7.65 -16.55 11.86
C VAL A 175 -7.97 -16.55 13.36
N ARG A 176 -9.26 -16.70 13.66
CA ARG A 176 -9.78 -16.88 15.00
C ARG A 176 -10.57 -18.17 15.06
N LEU A 177 -10.22 -19.01 16.03
CA LEU A 177 -10.89 -20.26 16.34
C LEU A 177 -11.70 -20.02 17.61
N THR A 178 -13.01 -20.05 17.50
CA THR A 178 -13.95 -19.83 18.61
C THR A 178 -14.82 -21.05 18.79
N GLU A 179 -14.97 -21.51 20.02
CA GLU A 179 -15.84 -22.62 20.37
C GLU A 179 -17.27 -22.38 19.89
N ALA A 180 -17.93 -23.40 19.33
CA ALA A 180 -19.28 -23.24 18.77
C ALA A 180 -20.36 -23.13 19.87
N SER A 181 -20.18 -23.88 20.96
CA SER A 181 -21.04 -24.02 22.14
C SER A 181 -20.18 -24.42 23.34
N PRO A 182 -20.42 -23.91 24.56
CA PRO A 182 -19.58 -24.21 25.72
C PRO A 182 -19.66 -25.71 26.08
N PRO A 183 -18.67 -26.27 26.79
CA PRO A 183 -18.70 -27.64 27.25
C PRO A 183 -19.89 -27.88 28.19
N SER A 184 -20.51 -29.05 28.14
CA SER A 184 -21.70 -29.38 28.94
C SER A 184 -21.47 -29.37 30.45
N ASN A 185 -20.21 -29.44 30.88
CA ASN A 185 -19.75 -29.36 32.27
C ASN A 185 -19.17 -27.97 32.64
N SER A 186 -19.25 -26.97 31.75
CA SER A 186 -18.74 -25.62 32.01
C SER A 186 -19.76 -24.77 32.77
N SER A 187 -19.34 -24.19 33.88
CA SER A 187 -20.13 -23.22 34.65
C SER A 187 -20.09 -21.80 34.08
N THR A 188 -19.24 -21.54 33.08
CA THR A 188 -19.07 -20.20 32.47
C THR A 188 -19.71 -20.14 31.09
N ALA A 189 -20.65 -19.20 30.90
CA ALA A 189 -21.28 -18.93 29.60
C ALA A 189 -20.35 -18.26 28.55
N ARG A 190 -19.06 -18.05 28.87
CA ARG A 190 -18.07 -17.43 27.99
C ARG A 190 -17.39 -18.49 27.15
N LEU A 191 -17.68 -18.50 25.84
CA LEU A 191 -17.05 -19.37 24.85
C LEU A 191 -15.53 -19.18 24.83
N PHE A 192 -14.77 -20.28 24.75
CA PHE A 192 -13.33 -20.22 24.54
C PHE A 192 -13.01 -19.70 23.12
N SER A 193 -11.97 -18.88 22.99
CA SER A 193 -11.59 -18.31 21.68
C SER A 193 -10.09 -17.96 21.61
N MET A 194 -9.43 -18.48 20.58
CA MET A 194 -7.99 -18.31 20.30
C MET A 194 -7.73 -17.70 18.93
N SER A 195 -6.73 -16.81 18.85
CA SER A 195 -6.14 -16.41 17.57
C SER A 195 -5.14 -17.46 17.10
N ALA A 196 -5.03 -17.66 15.79
CA ALA A 196 -4.06 -18.55 15.18
C ALA A 196 -3.60 -18.05 13.81
N LEU A 197 -2.46 -18.53 13.34
CA LEU A 197 -1.93 -18.26 12.00
C LEU A 197 -1.93 -19.56 11.18
N VAL A 198 -2.43 -19.53 9.95
CA VAL A 198 -2.35 -20.68 9.04
C VAL A 198 -0.90 -20.88 8.61
N ILE A 199 -0.23 -21.93 9.11
CA ILE A 199 1.18 -22.22 8.81
C ILE A 199 1.32 -23.16 7.60
N ARG A 200 0.33 -24.02 7.34
CA ARG A 200 0.25 -24.84 6.13
C ARG A 200 -1.19 -24.91 5.62
N SER A 201 -1.34 -24.97 4.30
CA SER A 201 -2.62 -25.10 3.62
C SER A 201 -2.45 -25.98 2.38
N SER A 202 -3.40 -26.89 2.19
CA SER A 202 -3.48 -27.82 1.06
C SER A 202 -4.96 -28.08 0.75
N PRO A 203 -5.34 -28.54 -0.46
CA PRO A 203 -6.76 -28.77 -0.77
C PRO A 203 -7.42 -29.74 0.23
N GLY A 204 -8.34 -29.21 1.03
CA GLY A 204 -9.07 -29.97 2.05
C GLY A 204 -8.41 -30.06 3.43
N GLN A 205 -7.26 -29.42 3.69
CA GLN A 205 -6.60 -29.48 5.01
C GLN A 205 -5.72 -28.26 5.30
N ALA A 206 -5.82 -27.72 6.52
CA ALA A 206 -4.95 -26.65 7.01
C ALA A 206 -4.41 -26.94 8.42
N GLU A 207 -3.22 -26.39 8.69
CA GLU A 207 -2.54 -26.43 9.99
C GLU A 207 -2.38 -25.00 10.51
N PHE A 208 -2.68 -24.81 11.80
CA PHE A 208 -2.78 -23.52 12.47
C PHE A 208 -1.86 -23.49 13.69
N GLN A 209 -1.01 -22.47 13.79
CA GLN A 209 -0.25 -22.18 15.00
C GLN A 209 -1.08 -21.27 15.91
N CYS A 210 -1.43 -21.73 17.11
CA CYS A 210 -2.29 -21.05 18.07
C CYS A 210 -1.49 -20.16 19.04
N PHE A 211 -1.94 -18.92 19.24
CA PHE A 211 -1.28 -17.95 20.14
C PHE A 211 -1.79 -17.99 21.58
N ARG A 212 -2.27 -19.15 22.04
CA ARG A 212 -2.57 -19.49 23.43
C ARG A 212 -2.63 -21.02 23.59
N PRO A 213 -2.53 -21.55 24.82
CA PRO A 213 -2.72 -22.98 25.08
C PRO A 213 -4.09 -23.45 24.60
N VAL A 214 -4.14 -24.65 24.05
CA VAL A 214 -5.39 -25.31 23.63
C VAL A 214 -6.08 -25.94 24.86
N PRO A 215 -7.42 -25.95 24.92
CA PRO A 215 -8.14 -26.62 26.00
C PRO A 215 -8.00 -28.14 25.87
N ALA A 216 -8.06 -28.86 27.00
CA ALA A 216 -8.00 -30.32 27.01
C ALA A 216 -9.13 -31.00 26.22
N TYR A 217 -10.27 -30.31 26.07
CA TYR A 217 -11.45 -30.75 25.32
C TYR A 217 -11.43 -30.34 23.83
N LEU A 218 -10.26 -29.94 23.28
CA LEU A 218 -10.10 -29.42 21.91
C LEU A 218 -10.81 -30.26 20.85
N GLU A 219 -10.63 -31.59 20.90
CA GLU A 219 -11.10 -32.53 19.88
C GLU A 219 -12.57 -32.96 20.08
N ASP A 220 -13.10 -32.80 21.30
CA ASP A 220 -14.49 -33.10 21.65
C ASP A 220 -15.47 -31.98 21.23
N CYS A 221 -14.94 -30.80 20.89
CA CYS A 221 -15.71 -29.61 20.56
C CYS A 221 -15.74 -29.29 19.06
N SER A 222 -16.85 -28.69 18.63
CA SER A 222 -16.95 -28.04 17.31
C SER A 222 -16.53 -26.58 17.40
N TRP A 223 -15.84 -26.10 16.36
CA TRP A 223 -15.23 -24.77 16.33
C TRP A 223 -15.75 -23.95 15.14
N LYS A 224 -15.95 -22.66 15.37
CA LYS A 224 -16.21 -21.61 14.37
C LYS A 224 -14.88 -21.01 13.94
N LEU A 225 -14.71 -20.84 12.64
CA LEU A 225 -13.52 -20.23 12.03
C LEU A 225 -13.86 -18.85 11.47
N SER A 226 -13.24 -17.81 12.03
CA SER A 226 -13.26 -16.45 11.48
C SER A 226 -11.92 -16.15 10.81
N CYS A 227 -11.90 -15.46 9.67
CA CYS A 227 -10.67 -15.11 8.96
C CYS A 227 -10.49 -13.59 8.90
N GLY A 228 -9.32 -13.08 9.30
CA GLY A 228 -9.03 -11.65 9.48
C GLY A 228 -7.81 -11.17 8.67
N GLY A 229 -7.71 -11.60 7.41
CA GLY A 229 -6.70 -11.10 6.46
C GLY A 229 -5.34 -11.82 6.47
N PRO A 230 -4.44 -11.51 5.51
CA PRO A 230 -3.12 -12.13 5.41
C PRO A 230 -2.06 -11.39 6.25
N PHE A 231 -1.48 -12.07 7.25
CA PHE A 231 -0.42 -11.52 8.12
C PHE A 231 0.93 -11.32 7.41
N VAL A 232 1.11 -11.89 6.22
CA VAL A 232 2.40 -11.91 5.50
C VAL A 232 3.00 -10.52 5.24
N THR A 233 2.14 -9.52 5.03
CA THR A 233 2.54 -8.11 4.84
C THR A 233 3.11 -7.52 6.12
N THR A 234 2.38 -7.69 7.23
CA THR A 234 2.78 -7.29 8.58
C THR A 234 4.08 -7.97 8.99
N LYS A 235 4.21 -9.28 8.75
CA LYS A 235 5.42 -10.06 9.05
C LYS A 235 6.64 -9.58 8.27
N ALA A 236 6.49 -9.26 6.98
CA ALA A 236 7.58 -8.69 6.18
C ALA A 236 8.09 -7.35 6.75
N MET A 237 7.19 -6.49 7.24
CA MET A 237 7.55 -5.23 7.89
C MET A 237 8.21 -5.42 9.27
N PHE A 238 7.73 -6.39 10.07
CA PHE A 238 8.36 -6.80 11.32
C PHE A 238 9.79 -7.29 11.09
N ASP A 239 9.96 -8.29 10.22
CA ASP A 239 11.26 -8.92 9.93
C ASP A 239 12.26 -7.85 9.42
N ALA A 240 11.84 -6.97 8.51
CA ALA A 240 12.68 -5.86 8.04
C ALA A 240 13.06 -4.87 9.15
N THR A 241 12.15 -4.53 10.05
CA THR A 241 12.45 -3.60 11.16
C THR A 241 13.42 -4.23 12.17
N VAL A 242 13.34 -5.54 12.39
CA VAL A 242 14.32 -6.30 13.20
C VAL A 242 15.66 -6.41 12.47
N ASP A 243 15.68 -6.74 11.19
CA ASP A 243 16.91 -6.81 10.37
C ASP A 243 17.65 -5.47 10.34
N LEU A 244 16.91 -4.34 10.27
CA LEU A 244 17.49 -3.00 10.39
C LEU A 244 18.18 -2.79 11.75
N SER A 245 17.57 -3.25 12.86
CA SER A 245 18.15 -3.16 14.20
C SER A 245 19.44 -3.97 14.35
N LEU A 246 19.48 -5.17 13.75
CA LEU A 246 20.67 -6.02 13.70
C LEU A 246 21.74 -5.41 12.78
N GLY A 247 21.33 -4.73 11.71
CA GLY A 247 22.19 -4.02 10.76
C GLY A 247 23.09 -2.97 11.40
N ILE A 248 22.61 -2.28 12.46
CA ILE A 248 23.41 -1.34 13.27
C ILE A 248 24.61 -2.05 13.89
N ARG A 249 24.40 -3.25 14.46
CA ARG A 249 25.46 -4.04 15.10
C ARG A 249 26.51 -4.52 14.10
N SER A 250 26.16 -4.59 12.80
CA SER A 250 27.08 -4.88 11.69
C SER A 250 27.67 -3.65 10.99
N ALA A 251 27.46 -2.44 11.53
CA ALA A 251 27.95 -1.17 10.97
C ALA A 251 27.53 -0.91 9.50
N ASN A 252 26.24 -1.09 9.19
CA ASN A 252 25.70 -0.71 7.88
C ASN A 252 25.38 0.81 7.82
N GLU A 253 26.14 1.54 6.99
CA GLU A 253 26.03 2.98 6.73
C GLU A 253 24.58 3.44 6.42
N ILE A 254 23.84 2.67 5.59
CA ILE A 254 22.45 3.00 5.23
C ILE A 254 21.51 2.85 6.44
N ALA A 255 21.75 1.85 7.30
CA ALA A 255 20.93 1.68 8.51
C ALA A 255 21.13 2.85 9.48
N GLU A 256 22.37 3.33 9.63
CA GLU A 256 22.68 4.50 10.45
C GLU A 256 22.08 5.80 9.86
N MET A 257 22.15 6.00 8.54
CA MET A 257 21.50 7.14 7.87
C MET A 257 19.97 7.12 8.03
N VAL A 258 19.34 5.96 7.81
CA VAL A 258 17.87 5.82 7.93
C VAL A 258 17.42 6.10 9.37
N LEU A 259 18.16 5.61 10.36
CA LEU A 259 17.81 5.77 11.78
C LEU A 259 18.19 7.15 12.34
N GLY A 260 19.02 7.93 11.64
CA GLY A 260 19.39 9.30 12.03
C GLY A 260 20.47 9.37 13.10
N THR A 261 21.40 8.42 13.13
CA THR A 261 22.64 8.55 13.89
C THR A 261 23.66 9.42 13.15
N GLU A 262 24.63 9.99 13.85
CA GLU A 262 25.65 10.86 13.25
C GLU A 262 26.58 10.09 12.30
N VAL A 263 26.22 10.05 11.02
CA VAL A 263 27.06 9.50 9.95
C VAL A 263 28.01 10.59 9.45
N HIS A 264 29.32 10.33 9.53
CA HIS A 264 30.28 11.11 8.76
C HIS A 264 30.02 10.85 7.26
N LEU A 265 29.58 11.88 6.54
CA LEU A 265 29.38 11.85 5.08
C LEU A 265 30.73 11.72 4.34
N GLY A 266 31.34 10.55 4.44
CA GLY A 266 32.51 10.18 3.66
C GLY A 266 32.12 10.04 2.21
N SER A 267 32.52 10.99 1.36
CA SER A 267 32.37 10.86 -0.08
C SER A 267 33.21 9.68 -0.59
N ARG A 268 32.60 8.50 -0.72
CA ARG A 268 33.18 7.37 -1.47
C ARG A 268 33.13 7.67 -2.96
N ALA A 269 34.04 8.54 -3.39
CA ALA A 269 34.52 8.50 -4.76
C ALA A 269 35.26 7.16 -4.94
N GLU A 270 34.64 6.21 -5.65
CA GLU A 270 35.39 5.11 -6.23
C GLU A 270 36.28 5.69 -7.34
N ASP A 271 37.54 5.97 -7.01
CA ASP A 271 38.58 6.39 -7.96
C ASP A 271 38.78 5.29 -9.03
N GLY A 272 38.00 5.39 -10.11
CA GLY A 272 37.97 4.40 -11.20
C GLY A 272 36.61 4.20 -11.87
N ALA A 273 35.50 4.69 -11.29
CA ALA A 273 34.20 4.61 -11.95
C ALA A 273 34.19 5.46 -13.26
N PRO A 274 33.67 4.94 -14.39
CA PRO A 274 33.66 5.68 -15.64
C PRO A 274 32.82 6.95 -15.53
N ALA A 275 33.39 8.07 -15.99
CA ALA A 275 32.75 9.38 -15.92
C ALA A 275 31.39 9.38 -16.66
N LEU A 276 30.35 9.76 -15.94
CA LEU A 276 28.99 9.87 -16.47
C LEU A 276 28.92 10.93 -17.57
N THR A 277 28.73 10.50 -18.82
CA THR A 277 28.40 11.42 -19.91
C THR A 277 26.93 11.86 -19.80
N PRO A 278 26.63 13.17 -19.66
CA PRO A 278 25.25 13.65 -19.60
C PRO A 278 24.47 13.25 -20.86
N LYS A 279 23.27 12.68 -20.68
CA LYS A 279 22.40 12.30 -21.80
C LYS A 279 21.65 13.54 -22.31
N LYS A 280 21.73 13.79 -23.62
CA LYS A 280 20.97 14.86 -24.31
C LYS A 280 19.43 14.69 -24.20
N THR A 281 18.96 13.47 -23.94
CA THR A 281 17.54 13.15 -23.73
C THR A 281 17.04 13.49 -22.32
N LEU A 282 17.95 13.81 -21.39
CA LEU A 282 17.63 14.27 -20.05
C LEU A 282 17.91 15.78 -19.93
N ASN A 283 17.08 16.49 -19.17
CA ASN A 283 17.37 17.87 -18.80
C ASN A 283 18.49 17.93 -17.72
N GLU A 284 18.99 19.14 -17.45
CA GLU A 284 20.10 19.36 -16.50
C GLU A 284 19.80 18.80 -15.09
N ARG A 285 18.56 18.96 -14.59
CA ARG A 285 18.16 18.46 -13.26
C ARG A 285 18.07 16.94 -13.22
N GLN A 286 17.58 16.32 -14.29
CA GLN A 286 17.52 14.86 -14.42
C GLN A 286 18.94 14.25 -14.50
N ASN A 287 19.84 14.86 -15.29
CA ASN A 287 21.25 14.46 -15.34
C ASN A 287 21.94 14.60 -13.97
N LYS A 288 21.69 15.70 -13.23
CA LYS A 288 22.17 15.86 -11.84
C LYS A 288 21.63 14.79 -10.89
N GLY A 289 20.37 14.36 -11.07
CA GLY A 289 19.80 13.23 -10.33
C GLY A 289 20.54 11.92 -10.59
N VAL A 290 20.82 11.62 -11.87
CA VAL A 290 21.62 10.44 -12.30
C VAL A 290 23.05 10.49 -11.74
N GLU A 291 23.67 11.67 -11.74
CA GLU A 291 25.00 11.90 -11.18
C GLU A 291 25.03 11.70 -9.66
N SER A 292 24.05 12.26 -8.93
CA SER A 292 23.92 12.07 -7.48
C SER A 292 23.74 10.59 -7.12
N ALA A 293 22.84 9.90 -7.81
CA ALA A 293 22.57 8.48 -7.65
C ALA A 293 23.77 7.58 -8.03
N SER A 294 24.79 8.12 -8.68
CA SER A 294 26.06 7.41 -8.90
C SER A 294 27.05 7.64 -7.75
N LYS A 295 27.13 8.85 -7.19
CA LYS A 295 28.16 9.25 -6.21
C LYS A 295 27.85 8.95 -4.74
N HIS A 296 26.59 8.77 -4.36
CA HIS A 296 26.19 8.65 -2.94
C HIS A 296 25.60 7.27 -2.62
N SER A 297 25.78 6.82 -1.38
CA SER A 297 25.19 5.59 -0.82
C SER A 297 23.67 5.68 -0.63
N LEU A 298 23.13 6.87 -0.40
CA LEU A 298 21.70 7.15 -0.34
C LEU A 298 21.36 8.39 -1.19
N THR A 299 20.48 8.26 -2.20
CA THR A 299 19.99 9.41 -2.99
C THR A 299 18.46 9.56 -2.97
N CYS A 300 17.99 10.78 -2.68
CA CYS A 300 16.57 11.11 -2.67
C CYS A 300 16.15 11.78 -3.99
N LEU A 301 15.67 11.01 -4.97
CA LEU A 301 15.23 11.54 -6.27
C LEU A 301 13.82 12.15 -6.23
N TRP A 302 13.74 13.42 -5.85
CA TRP A 302 12.48 14.17 -5.90
C TRP A 302 12.10 14.57 -7.34
N GLY A 303 10.89 14.20 -7.77
CA GLY A 303 10.33 14.61 -9.05
C GLY A 303 8.81 14.84 -9.00
N PRO A 304 8.34 16.08 -9.21
CA PRO A 304 6.92 16.40 -9.36
C PRO A 304 6.22 15.56 -10.46
N PRO A 305 4.88 15.44 -10.44
CA PRO A 305 4.11 14.90 -11.58
C PRO A 305 4.52 15.51 -12.92
N GLY A 306 4.57 14.70 -13.97
CA GLY A 306 4.99 15.13 -15.32
C GLY A 306 6.48 15.44 -15.50
N THR A 307 7.31 15.47 -14.45
CA THR A 307 8.77 15.77 -14.57
C THR A 307 9.63 14.60 -15.04
N GLY A 308 9.00 13.47 -15.37
CA GLY A 308 9.69 12.31 -15.91
C GLY A 308 10.45 11.47 -14.88
N LYS A 309 10.04 11.43 -13.60
CA LYS A 309 10.63 10.54 -12.56
C LYS A 309 11.05 9.18 -13.09
N THR A 310 10.09 8.42 -13.62
CA THR A 310 10.30 7.06 -14.15
C THR A 310 11.28 7.02 -15.33
N HIS A 311 11.41 8.11 -16.10
CA HIS A 311 12.42 8.23 -17.16
C HIS A 311 13.82 8.43 -16.57
N THR A 312 13.96 9.28 -15.55
CA THR A 312 15.21 9.46 -14.80
C THR A 312 15.63 8.17 -14.08
N ILE A 313 14.68 7.48 -13.43
CA ILE A 313 14.91 6.19 -12.74
C ILE A 313 15.41 5.12 -13.72
N VAL A 314 14.83 5.04 -14.91
CA VAL A 314 15.30 4.11 -15.96
C VAL A 314 16.72 4.43 -16.41
N GLU A 315 17.12 5.70 -16.50
CA GLU A 315 18.50 6.04 -16.80
C GLU A 315 19.45 5.78 -15.62
N ILE A 316 19.03 6.02 -14.36
CA ILE A 316 19.78 5.63 -13.15
C ILE A 316 20.08 4.12 -13.18
N ILE A 317 19.06 3.28 -13.41
CA ILE A 317 19.21 1.82 -13.53
C ILE A 317 20.29 1.48 -14.56
N ARG A 318 20.23 2.09 -15.75
CA ARG A 318 21.16 1.81 -16.86
C ARG A 318 22.59 2.24 -16.53
N GLN A 319 22.78 3.43 -15.96
CA GLN A 319 24.11 3.91 -15.57
C GLN A 319 24.72 3.04 -14.46
N LEU A 320 23.91 2.63 -13.47
CA LEU A 320 24.36 1.71 -12.41
C LEU A 320 24.69 0.31 -12.95
N GLN A 321 23.98 -0.19 -13.97
CA GLN A 321 24.34 -1.44 -14.66
C GLN A 321 25.68 -1.33 -15.42
N ILE A 322 25.99 -0.17 -15.99
CA ILE A 322 27.26 0.09 -16.70
C ILE A 322 28.42 0.25 -15.72
N GLN A 323 28.23 1.01 -14.63
CA GLN A 323 29.24 1.23 -13.59
C GLN A 323 29.51 -0.04 -12.77
N HIS A 324 28.46 -0.78 -12.41
CA HIS A 324 28.54 -1.95 -11.54
C HIS A 324 27.95 -3.21 -12.23
N PRO A 325 28.57 -3.72 -13.31
CA PRO A 325 28.07 -4.88 -14.06
C PRO A 325 28.05 -6.18 -13.24
N LYS A 326 28.70 -6.18 -12.07
CA LYS A 326 28.71 -7.29 -11.11
C LYS A 326 27.68 -7.17 -9.98
N SER A 327 26.97 -6.05 -9.83
CA SER A 327 25.92 -5.88 -8.81
C SER A 327 24.58 -6.49 -9.21
N TRP A 328 23.75 -6.82 -8.22
CA TRP A 328 22.33 -7.11 -8.36
C TRP A 328 21.48 -5.90 -7.95
N ILE A 329 20.46 -5.62 -8.75
CA ILE A 329 19.59 -4.43 -8.62
C ILE A 329 18.16 -4.88 -8.32
N LEU A 330 17.59 -4.38 -7.23
CA LEU A 330 16.18 -4.52 -6.92
C LEU A 330 15.44 -3.22 -7.24
N VAL A 331 14.46 -3.28 -8.13
CA VAL A 331 13.52 -2.20 -8.41
C VAL A 331 12.19 -2.57 -7.76
N SER A 332 11.74 -1.72 -6.84
CA SER A 332 10.52 -1.93 -6.06
C SER A 332 9.59 -0.73 -6.13
N ALA A 333 8.30 -0.98 -5.90
CA ALA A 333 7.29 0.07 -5.76
C ALA A 333 6.14 -0.40 -4.85
N PRO A 334 5.33 0.52 -4.28
CA PRO A 334 4.19 0.15 -3.42
C PRO A 334 3.15 -0.73 -4.13
N THR A 335 2.88 -0.45 -5.41
CA THR A 335 1.84 -1.13 -6.20
C THR A 335 2.42 -1.93 -7.36
N HIS A 336 1.69 -2.95 -7.81
CA HIS A 336 2.07 -3.71 -9.00
C HIS A 336 2.11 -2.81 -10.25
N ASN A 337 1.16 -1.89 -10.40
CA ASN A 337 1.10 -0.95 -11.53
C ASN A 337 2.31 -0.01 -11.59
N ALA A 338 2.79 0.49 -10.43
CA ALA A 338 3.99 1.31 -10.38
C ALA A 338 5.24 0.52 -10.81
N ALA A 339 5.45 -0.69 -10.28
CA ALA A 339 6.55 -1.56 -10.68
C ALA A 339 6.50 -1.94 -12.18
N ASP A 340 5.30 -2.23 -12.70
CA ASP A 340 5.05 -2.48 -14.12
C ASP A 340 5.37 -1.25 -14.99
N ASN A 341 5.07 -0.03 -14.52
CA ASN A 341 5.38 1.20 -15.25
C ASN A 341 6.89 1.45 -15.38
N VAL A 342 7.69 1.18 -14.34
CA VAL A 342 9.17 1.26 -14.44
C VAL A 342 9.69 0.21 -15.42
N LEU A 343 9.23 -1.04 -15.29
CA LEU A 343 9.64 -2.14 -16.18
C LEU A 343 9.29 -1.85 -17.64
N ARG A 344 8.08 -1.37 -17.92
CA ARG A 344 7.63 -1.00 -19.27
C ARG A 344 8.54 0.04 -19.90
N ARG A 345 8.92 1.10 -19.16
CA ARG A 345 9.83 2.13 -19.67
C ARG A 345 11.28 1.65 -19.81
N TYR A 346 11.75 0.80 -18.90
CA TYR A 346 13.08 0.17 -18.99
C TYR A 346 13.19 -0.64 -20.29
N VAL A 347 12.15 -1.41 -20.61
CA VAL A 347 12.04 -2.24 -21.82
C VAL A 347 11.77 -1.42 -23.09
N SER A 348 10.96 -0.36 -23.05
CA SER A 348 10.56 0.37 -24.27
C SER A 348 11.65 1.24 -24.89
N ASN A 349 12.54 1.82 -24.07
CA ASN A 349 13.51 2.82 -24.51
C ASN A 349 14.77 2.18 -25.12
N HIS A 350 14.62 1.24 -26.05
CA HIS A 350 15.71 0.48 -26.69
C HIS A 350 15.78 0.75 -28.20
N VAL A 351 16.91 1.32 -28.62
CA VAL A 351 17.32 1.38 -30.04
C VAL A 351 18.77 0.87 -30.19
N ASP A 352 19.66 1.17 -29.23
CA ASP A 352 21.11 0.96 -29.39
C ASP A 352 21.68 -0.26 -28.64
N GLY A 353 21.43 -1.45 -29.18
CA GLY A 353 22.42 -2.52 -29.46
C GLY A 353 23.40 -3.07 -28.40
N ASN A 354 23.51 -2.59 -27.16
CA ASN A 354 24.61 -2.99 -26.27
C ASN A 354 24.19 -3.39 -24.83
N HIS A 355 24.59 -4.61 -24.42
CA HIS A 355 24.64 -5.09 -23.04
C HIS A 355 23.33 -5.02 -22.21
N MET A 356 22.24 -5.62 -22.72
CA MET A 356 21.04 -5.82 -21.89
C MET A 356 21.20 -7.01 -20.93
N ILE A 357 21.10 -6.72 -19.63
CA ILE A 357 20.81 -7.71 -18.59
C ILE A 357 19.29 -7.99 -18.63
N SER A 358 18.90 -9.27 -18.76
CA SER A 358 17.49 -9.67 -18.88
C SER A 358 16.71 -9.43 -17.57
N PRO A 359 15.67 -8.57 -17.55
CA PRO A 359 14.93 -8.27 -16.34
C PRO A 359 13.92 -9.37 -15.98
N ILE A 360 13.71 -9.59 -14.68
CA ILE A 360 12.65 -10.46 -14.15
C ILE A 360 11.63 -9.68 -13.34
N ARG A 361 10.35 -9.95 -13.57
CA ARG A 361 9.20 -9.44 -12.82
C ARG A 361 8.71 -10.49 -11.83
N VAL A 362 8.89 -10.25 -10.52
CA VAL A 362 8.34 -11.14 -9.47
C VAL A 362 7.05 -10.55 -8.93
N SER A 363 5.94 -11.24 -9.16
CA SER A 363 4.63 -10.94 -8.57
C SER A 363 4.26 -12.04 -7.59
N THR A 364 4.09 -11.71 -6.31
CA THR A 364 3.67 -12.67 -5.29
C THR A 364 2.17 -12.58 -5.00
N GLU A 365 1.51 -13.74 -4.89
CA GLU A 365 0.10 -13.85 -4.50
C GLU A 365 -0.13 -13.56 -3.01
N VAL A 366 0.08 -12.31 -2.58
CA VAL A 366 -0.58 -11.83 -1.36
C VAL A 366 -2.06 -11.59 -1.71
N GLY A 367 -2.93 -12.43 -1.16
CA GLY A 367 -4.30 -12.60 -1.64
C GLY A 367 -5.24 -11.46 -1.24
N VAL A 368 -5.74 -10.72 -2.23
CA VAL A 368 -6.94 -9.87 -2.12
C VAL A 368 -8.09 -10.41 -2.99
N SER A 369 -7.80 -11.39 -3.87
CA SER A 369 -8.68 -11.85 -4.94
C SER A 369 -9.76 -12.87 -4.52
N PHE A 370 -10.45 -12.64 -3.40
CA PHE A 370 -11.65 -13.42 -3.05
C PHE A 370 -12.77 -12.65 -2.32
N TYR A 371 -12.49 -11.50 -1.68
CA TYR A 371 -13.46 -10.88 -0.77
C TYR A 371 -14.33 -9.75 -1.33
N PHE A 372 -14.12 -9.31 -2.57
CA PHE A 372 -14.86 -8.15 -3.13
C PHE A 372 -15.77 -8.41 -4.33
N CYS A 373 -15.74 -9.60 -4.93
CA CYS A 373 -16.53 -9.89 -6.13
C CYS A 373 -17.26 -11.22 -6.05
N ALA A 374 -18.58 -11.17 -5.81
CA ALA A 374 -19.48 -12.26 -6.22
C ALA A 374 -19.41 -12.52 -7.75
N GLU A 375 -18.99 -11.52 -8.52
CA GLU A 375 -18.67 -11.62 -9.96
C GLU A 375 -17.44 -12.49 -10.28
N ALA A 376 -16.56 -12.79 -9.31
CA ALA A 376 -15.37 -13.61 -9.58
C ALA A 376 -15.70 -15.10 -9.80
N ILE A 377 -16.85 -15.56 -9.27
CA ILE A 377 -17.34 -16.93 -9.46
C ILE A 377 -17.94 -17.11 -10.87
N THR A 378 -18.53 -16.05 -11.42
CA THR A 378 -19.16 -16.09 -12.76
C THR A 378 -18.20 -15.78 -13.91
N ASN A 379 -16.98 -15.28 -13.65
CA ASN A 379 -16.01 -14.96 -14.69
C ASN A 379 -14.56 -15.30 -14.27
N PRO A 380 -14.11 -16.56 -14.41
CA PRO A 380 -12.80 -17.04 -13.93
C PRO A 380 -11.59 -16.54 -14.75
N LYS A 381 -11.74 -15.48 -15.55
CA LYS A 381 -10.60 -14.78 -16.14
C LYS A 381 -9.86 -14.01 -15.04
N GLN A 382 -8.91 -14.72 -14.42
CA GLN A 382 -7.89 -14.27 -13.45
C GLN A 382 -7.77 -12.75 -13.29
N VAL A 383 -7.86 -12.27 -12.04
CA VAL A 383 -7.42 -10.92 -11.67
C VAL A 383 -5.88 -10.89 -11.72
N ARG A 384 -5.34 -10.76 -12.94
CA ARG A 384 -3.89 -10.75 -13.19
C ARG A 384 -3.30 -9.44 -12.67
N LYS A 385 -2.39 -9.54 -11.70
CA LYS A 385 -1.71 -8.38 -11.11
C LYS A 385 -0.61 -7.77 -11.98
N VAL A 386 -0.22 -8.44 -13.07
CA VAL A 386 0.82 -7.99 -14.00
C VAL A 386 0.19 -7.79 -15.37
N SER A 387 0.50 -6.64 -15.97
CA SER A 387 0.01 -6.21 -17.28
C SER A 387 0.33 -7.25 -18.37
N ASP A 388 -0.59 -7.52 -19.30
CA ASP A 388 -0.42 -8.58 -20.32
C ASP A 388 0.83 -8.36 -21.20
N ASP A 389 1.22 -7.11 -21.48
CA ASP A 389 2.42 -6.76 -22.26
C ASP A 389 3.75 -7.12 -21.55
N LEU A 390 3.72 -7.28 -20.23
CA LEU A 390 4.88 -7.58 -19.38
C LEU A 390 4.94 -9.03 -18.91
N GLN A 391 3.93 -9.86 -19.19
CA GLN A 391 3.86 -11.24 -18.72
C GLN A 391 5.06 -12.08 -19.15
N LYS A 392 5.63 -11.84 -20.34
CA LYS A 392 6.85 -12.51 -20.81
C LYS A 392 8.09 -12.32 -19.93
N TYR A 393 8.09 -11.36 -19.01
CA TYR A 393 9.17 -11.12 -18.03
C TYR A 393 8.87 -11.72 -16.65
N THR A 394 7.72 -12.37 -16.44
CA THR A 394 7.40 -12.98 -15.12
C THR A 394 8.15 -14.30 -14.92
N CYS A 395 8.44 -14.62 -13.67
CA CYS A 395 9.05 -15.92 -13.33
C CYS A 395 8.26 -17.10 -13.89
N ASP A 396 6.93 -17.10 -13.80
CA ASP A 396 6.09 -18.20 -14.27
C ASP A 396 6.17 -18.37 -15.79
N ALA A 397 6.08 -17.27 -16.55
CA ALA A 397 6.16 -17.30 -18.01
C ALA A 397 7.55 -17.71 -18.51
N MET A 398 8.62 -17.18 -17.91
CA MET A 398 9.99 -17.53 -18.28
C MET A 398 10.37 -18.94 -17.81
N ALA A 399 9.80 -19.44 -16.71
CA ALA A 399 9.99 -20.82 -16.25
C ALA A 399 9.15 -21.83 -17.06
N GLY A 400 8.06 -21.39 -17.69
CA GLY A 400 7.11 -22.24 -18.44
C GLY A 400 6.14 -23.04 -17.56
N GLN A 401 6.09 -22.74 -16.26
CA GLN A 401 5.28 -23.42 -15.24
C GLN A 401 5.16 -22.50 -14.01
N GLU A 402 4.07 -22.63 -13.24
CA GLU A 402 3.88 -21.83 -12.02
C GLU A 402 5.00 -22.09 -11.00
N VAL A 403 5.56 -21.03 -10.42
CA VAL A 403 6.70 -21.08 -9.46
C VAL A 403 6.38 -21.97 -8.25
N HIS A 404 5.12 -22.03 -7.83
CA HIS A 404 4.66 -22.79 -6.67
C HIS A 404 4.21 -24.23 -7.00
N SER A 405 4.18 -24.64 -8.28
CA SER A 405 3.73 -25.97 -8.70
C SER A 405 4.61 -27.13 -8.19
N SER A 406 5.92 -26.89 -8.01
CA SER A 406 6.85 -27.92 -7.53
C SER A 406 8.12 -27.31 -6.94
N HIS A 407 8.83 -28.07 -6.09
CA HIS A 407 10.17 -27.68 -5.63
C HIS A 407 11.18 -27.53 -6.77
N ALA A 408 11.01 -28.23 -7.88
CA ALA A 408 11.84 -28.07 -9.08
C ALA A 408 11.56 -26.73 -9.79
N ALA A 409 10.29 -26.34 -9.93
CA ALA A 409 9.88 -25.04 -10.44
C ALA A 409 10.44 -23.89 -9.60
N LEU A 410 10.32 -23.99 -8.27
CA LEU A 410 10.86 -23.00 -7.34
C LEU A 410 12.38 -22.86 -7.47
N ARG A 411 13.13 -23.97 -7.52
CA ARG A 411 14.60 -23.95 -7.74
C ARG A 411 14.97 -23.32 -9.08
N LYS A 412 14.24 -23.64 -10.16
CA LYS A 412 14.44 -23.05 -11.49
C LYS A 412 14.21 -21.53 -11.45
N ALA A 413 13.10 -21.08 -10.85
CA ALA A 413 12.79 -19.66 -10.72
C ALA A 413 13.83 -18.90 -9.88
N THR A 414 14.30 -19.48 -8.77
CA THR A 414 15.41 -18.92 -7.99
C THR A 414 16.69 -18.82 -8.83
N GLN A 415 17.07 -19.86 -9.58
CA GLN A 415 18.24 -19.81 -10.46
C GLN A 415 18.14 -18.69 -11.52
N MET A 416 16.94 -18.50 -12.07
CA MET A 416 16.67 -17.45 -13.06
C MET A 416 16.77 -16.05 -12.46
N VAL A 417 16.29 -15.83 -11.24
CA VAL A 417 16.50 -14.56 -10.51
C VAL A 417 18.00 -14.22 -10.39
N LYS A 418 18.85 -15.22 -10.07
CA LYS A 418 20.31 -15.03 -9.94
C LYS A 418 20.99 -14.73 -11.29
N GLN A 419 20.48 -15.30 -12.38
CA GLN A 419 20.95 -15.02 -13.74
C GLN A 419 20.46 -13.66 -14.26
N ALA A 420 19.26 -13.25 -13.87
CA ALA A 420 18.64 -12.01 -14.30
C ALA A 420 19.28 -10.78 -13.69
N ARG A 421 19.79 -10.84 -12.45
CA ARG A 421 20.52 -9.75 -11.75
C ARG A 421 19.74 -8.44 -11.53
N ILE A 422 18.69 -8.15 -12.28
CA ILE A 422 17.77 -7.03 -12.09
C ILE A 422 16.34 -7.55 -11.93
N VAL A 423 15.71 -7.20 -10.81
CA VAL A 423 14.42 -7.73 -10.37
C VAL A 423 13.44 -6.59 -10.14
N PHE A 424 12.24 -6.71 -10.70
CA PHE A 424 11.12 -5.79 -10.54
C PHE A 424 10.03 -6.44 -9.68
N THR A 425 9.68 -5.84 -8.54
CA THR A 425 8.66 -6.39 -7.62
C THR A 425 7.94 -5.29 -6.85
N THR A 426 7.02 -5.66 -5.95
CA THR A 426 6.47 -4.71 -4.97
C THR A 426 7.33 -4.67 -3.72
N CYS A 427 7.31 -3.59 -2.95
CA CYS A 427 8.16 -3.46 -1.75
C CYS A 427 7.97 -4.62 -0.76
N ILE A 428 6.72 -5.02 -0.49
CA ILE A 428 6.41 -6.23 0.29
C ILE A 428 6.84 -7.51 -0.44
N GLY A 429 6.64 -7.59 -1.77
CA GLY A 429 7.05 -8.72 -2.60
C GLY A 429 8.54 -9.06 -2.53
N ALA A 430 9.41 -8.08 -2.25
CA ALA A 430 10.85 -8.29 -2.04
C ALA A 430 11.18 -9.25 -0.88
N ALA A 431 10.32 -9.33 0.16
CA ALA A 431 10.50 -10.29 1.26
C ALA A 431 9.92 -11.68 0.97
N LEU A 432 9.24 -11.88 -0.16
CA LEU A 432 8.36 -13.04 -0.35
C LEU A 432 8.84 -13.99 -1.48
N GLY A 433 8.31 -15.22 -1.45
CA GLY A 433 8.58 -16.24 -2.45
C GLY A 433 10.07 -16.46 -2.72
N VAL A 434 10.45 -16.44 -3.99
CA VAL A 434 11.84 -16.63 -4.46
C VAL A 434 12.82 -15.54 -3.99
N LEU A 435 12.33 -14.37 -3.56
CA LEU A 435 13.17 -13.24 -3.14
C LEU A 435 13.44 -13.24 -1.62
N ARG A 436 12.79 -14.11 -0.85
CA ARG A 436 12.86 -14.10 0.63
C ARG A 436 14.29 -14.19 1.16
N ARG A 437 15.16 -14.98 0.53
CA ARG A 437 16.56 -15.22 0.98
C ARG A 437 17.63 -14.60 0.09
N GLU A 438 17.25 -13.91 -0.98
CA GLU A 438 18.20 -13.27 -1.90
C GLU A 438 18.57 -11.87 -1.39
N LYS A 439 19.80 -11.43 -1.70
CA LYS A 439 20.34 -10.11 -1.36
C LYS A 439 20.60 -9.30 -2.62
N PHE A 440 20.52 -7.97 -2.51
CA PHE A 440 20.70 -7.03 -3.62
C PHE A 440 21.62 -5.90 -3.18
N ASP A 441 22.64 -5.59 -3.98
CA ASP A 441 23.61 -4.54 -3.65
C ASP A 441 23.00 -3.14 -3.81
N ILE A 442 22.11 -2.98 -4.78
CA ILE A 442 21.46 -1.72 -5.16
C ILE A 442 19.94 -1.88 -5.05
N VAL A 443 19.28 -0.96 -4.32
CA VAL A 443 17.83 -0.94 -4.15
C VAL A 443 17.26 0.40 -4.61
N ILE A 444 16.27 0.34 -5.50
CA ILE A 444 15.54 1.51 -6.02
C ILE A 444 14.07 1.35 -5.64
N ILE A 445 13.48 2.41 -5.08
CA ILE A 445 12.07 2.45 -4.68
C ILE A 445 11.36 3.58 -5.44
N ASP A 446 10.57 3.24 -6.47
CA ASP A 446 9.69 4.22 -7.13
C ASP A 446 8.43 4.45 -6.29
N GLU A 447 7.90 5.67 -6.34
CA GLU A 447 6.77 6.15 -5.54
C GLU A 447 6.86 5.84 -4.03
N ALA A 448 8.09 5.84 -3.47
CA ALA A 448 8.36 5.56 -2.05
C ALA A 448 7.55 6.44 -1.06
N SER A 449 7.10 7.63 -1.49
CA SER A 449 6.26 8.54 -0.71
C SER A 449 4.81 8.08 -0.52
N GLU A 450 4.37 7.04 -1.22
CA GLU A 450 3.00 6.50 -1.15
C GLU A 450 2.84 5.36 -0.13
N GLN A 451 3.94 4.87 0.45
CA GLN A 451 3.96 3.76 1.40
C GLN A 451 4.47 4.18 2.77
N THR A 452 4.26 3.31 3.76
CA THR A 452 4.77 3.51 5.11
C THR A 452 6.29 3.33 5.17
N GLU A 453 6.93 3.89 6.21
CA GLU A 453 8.36 3.70 6.46
C GLU A 453 8.71 2.19 6.61
N PRO A 454 7.99 1.37 7.42
CA PRO A 454 8.24 -0.07 7.48
C PRO A 454 8.13 -0.79 6.14
N ALA A 455 7.18 -0.44 5.28
CA ALA A 455 7.06 -1.03 3.94
C ALA A 455 8.26 -0.68 3.05
N SER A 456 8.83 0.51 3.21
CA SER A 456 10.07 0.93 2.55
C SER A 456 11.30 0.19 3.07
N LEU A 457 11.33 -0.20 4.35
CA LEU A 457 12.44 -0.98 4.93
C LEU A 457 12.55 -2.40 4.33
N VAL A 458 11.45 -2.98 3.85
CA VAL A 458 11.41 -4.36 3.31
C VAL A 458 12.39 -4.59 2.14
N PRO A 459 12.43 -3.76 1.09
CA PRO A 459 13.45 -3.89 0.05
C PRO A 459 14.85 -3.41 0.52
N LEU A 460 14.94 -2.40 1.39
CA LEU A 460 16.24 -1.83 1.85
C LEU A 460 17.08 -2.82 2.67
N THR A 461 16.41 -3.64 3.48
CA THR A 461 17.06 -4.62 4.38
C THR A 461 17.63 -5.83 3.64
N LYS A 462 17.46 -5.91 2.31
CA LYS A 462 18.00 -6.98 1.45
C LYS A 462 19.52 -6.92 1.23
N GLY A 463 20.27 -6.31 2.16
CA GLY A 463 21.73 -6.25 2.13
C GLY A 463 22.31 -5.23 1.14
N CYS A 464 21.59 -4.14 0.88
CA CYS A 464 22.08 -3.09 -0.02
C CYS A 464 23.21 -2.27 0.59
N THR A 465 24.16 -1.89 -0.26
CA THR A 465 25.17 -0.85 -0.01
C THR A 465 24.77 0.48 -0.65
N LYS A 466 23.68 0.49 -1.42
CA LYS A 466 23.17 1.67 -2.11
C LYS A 466 21.64 1.65 -2.22
N ALA A 467 21.00 2.76 -1.84
CA ALA A 467 19.54 2.87 -1.78
C ALA A 467 19.02 4.22 -2.29
N ASP A 468 17.90 4.22 -3.02
CA ASP A 468 17.21 5.45 -3.44
C ASP A 468 15.78 5.50 -2.88
N VAL A 469 15.44 6.55 -2.11
CA VAL A 469 14.19 6.67 -1.31
C VAL A 469 13.70 8.12 -1.24
N CYS A 470 12.38 8.38 -1.18
CA CYS A 470 11.81 9.75 -1.32
C CYS A 470 10.76 10.12 -0.25
N ARG A 471 10.66 11.43 0.06
CA ARG A 471 9.72 12.07 1.02
C ARG A 471 9.50 13.54 0.59
N PHE A 472 8.36 14.21 0.74
CA PHE A 472 6.94 13.84 0.97
C PHE A 472 6.00 14.76 0.15
N SER A 473 6.51 15.86 -0.39
CA SER A 473 5.83 17.12 -0.11
C SER A 473 5.51 17.97 -1.33
N SER A 474 4.20 18.23 -1.44
CA SER A 474 3.58 19.45 -1.96
C SER A 474 2.14 19.58 -1.44
N GLU A 475 1.91 20.41 -0.42
CA GLU A 475 0.57 20.82 -0.01
C GLU A 475 -0.01 21.98 -0.86
N VAL A 476 0.70 22.68 -1.76
CA VAL A 476 1.70 23.79 -1.65
C VAL A 476 3.22 23.59 -1.87
N PHE A 477 3.98 22.75 -1.16
CA PHE A 477 5.48 22.70 -1.09
C PHE A 477 6.30 22.55 -2.42
N TYR A 478 5.77 22.80 -3.62
CA TYR A 478 6.64 23.14 -4.76
C TYR A 478 7.24 24.56 -4.63
N ASP A 479 6.74 25.42 -3.72
CA ASP A 479 7.21 26.82 -3.51
C ASP A 479 7.31 27.64 -4.81
N GLY A 480 6.39 27.39 -5.75
CA GLY A 480 6.42 28.01 -7.09
C GLY A 480 7.58 27.57 -8.00
N ASN A 481 8.42 26.61 -7.57
CA ASN A 481 9.61 26.17 -8.31
C ASN A 481 9.32 25.22 -9.49
N LEU A 482 8.07 24.80 -9.68
CA LEU A 482 7.67 23.97 -10.82
C LEU A 482 7.62 24.82 -12.10
N ARG A 483 8.56 24.57 -13.02
CA ARG A 483 8.64 25.28 -14.32
C ARG A 483 8.09 24.39 -15.44
N THR A 484 7.23 24.94 -16.29
CA THR A 484 6.70 24.25 -17.47
C THR A 484 7.79 24.11 -18.53
N GLY A 485 8.16 22.87 -18.88
CA GLY A 485 9.18 22.56 -19.89
C GLY A 485 8.63 22.29 -21.29
N VAL A 486 7.38 22.68 -21.57
CA VAL A 486 6.63 22.42 -22.80
C VAL A 486 5.81 23.67 -23.13
N ASN A 487 5.84 24.15 -24.36
CA ASN A 487 5.11 25.37 -24.74
C ASN A 487 3.60 25.10 -24.90
N ALA A 488 2.77 26.13 -24.73
CA ALA A 488 1.32 25.98 -24.87
C ALA A 488 0.87 25.54 -26.29
N SER A 489 1.67 25.87 -27.30
CA SER A 489 1.53 25.45 -28.71
C SER A 489 1.86 23.98 -28.95
N GLU A 490 2.64 23.35 -28.07
CA GLU A 490 2.99 21.92 -28.13
C GLU A 490 1.91 21.03 -27.48
N ARG A 491 0.85 21.64 -26.93
CA ARG A 491 -0.34 20.96 -26.37
C ARG A 491 -1.64 21.65 -26.78
N PRO A 492 -2.01 21.62 -28.08
CA PRO A 492 -3.28 22.18 -28.55
C PRO A 492 -4.47 21.50 -27.88
N MET A 493 -5.60 22.20 -27.81
CA MET A 493 -6.85 21.61 -27.30
C MET A 493 -7.34 20.49 -28.25
N PRO A 494 -7.94 19.41 -27.74
CA PRO A 494 -8.50 18.38 -28.60
C PRO A 494 -9.62 18.96 -29.48
N SER A 495 -9.72 18.48 -30.72
CA SER A 495 -10.75 18.89 -31.69
C SER A 495 -12.13 18.28 -31.37
N SER A 496 -12.68 18.65 -30.21
CA SER A 496 -13.93 18.15 -29.65
C SER A 496 -15.10 19.13 -29.83
N ALA A 497 -16.33 18.62 -29.91
CA ALA A 497 -17.57 19.40 -29.83
C ALA A 497 -17.82 20.03 -28.44
N PHE A 498 -17.06 19.66 -27.41
CA PHE A 498 -17.14 20.27 -26.09
C PHE A 498 -16.84 21.78 -26.12
N PRO A 499 -17.72 22.65 -25.58
CA PRO A 499 -17.60 24.10 -25.68
C PRO A 499 -16.61 24.66 -24.63
N TRP A 500 -15.32 24.52 -24.91
CA TRP A 500 -14.25 25.13 -24.11
C TRP A 500 -14.39 26.67 -24.11
N PRO A 501 -14.51 27.34 -22.94
CA PRO A 501 -14.60 28.80 -22.88
C PRO A 501 -13.32 29.48 -23.34
N LEU A 502 -13.45 30.56 -24.11
CA LEU A 502 -12.34 31.43 -24.48
C LEU A 502 -11.87 32.29 -23.31
N ILE A 503 -10.57 32.58 -23.26
CA ILE A 503 -9.98 33.52 -22.31
C ILE A 503 -10.24 34.94 -22.81
N GLU A 504 -10.74 35.81 -21.93
CA GLU A 504 -10.98 37.23 -22.24
C GLU A 504 -9.68 37.89 -22.76
N ASN A 505 -9.79 38.66 -23.86
CA ASN A 505 -8.69 39.19 -24.69
C ASN A 505 -7.93 38.20 -25.58
N SER A 506 -8.39 36.95 -25.79
CA SER A 506 -7.89 36.13 -26.90
C SER A 506 -8.31 36.73 -28.26
N PRO A 507 -7.43 36.75 -29.29
CA PRO A 507 -7.81 37.18 -30.63
C PRO A 507 -8.99 36.36 -31.16
N ARG A 508 -9.94 37.02 -31.85
CA ARG A 508 -11.09 36.33 -32.46
C ARG A 508 -10.59 35.38 -33.56
N PRO A 509 -11.22 34.20 -33.74
CA PRO A 509 -10.80 33.19 -34.72
C PRO A 509 -10.88 33.66 -36.20
N GLU A 510 -11.46 34.83 -36.46
CA GLU A 510 -11.47 35.51 -37.76
C GLU A 510 -10.11 36.15 -38.13
N SER A 511 -9.17 36.23 -37.20
CA SER A 511 -7.81 36.76 -37.45
C SER A 511 -6.84 35.64 -37.86
N ILE A 512 -6.47 35.64 -39.15
CA ILE A 512 -5.63 34.61 -39.79
C ILE A 512 -4.26 34.53 -39.08
N GLY A 513 -3.95 33.37 -38.49
CA GLY A 513 -2.63 33.05 -37.95
C GLY A 513 -2.48 33.06 -36.42
N THR A 514 -3.52 33.42 -35.66
CA THR A 514 -3.47 33.43 -34.18
C THR A 514 -4.44 32.44 -33.54
N GLU A 515 -3.91 31.43 -32.84
CA GLU A 515 -4.72 30.45 -32.10
C GLU A 515 -5.49 31.09 -30.93
N ALA A 516 -6.79 30.83 -30.86
CA ALA A 516 -7.64 31.27 -29.76
C ALA A 516 -7.30 30.52 -28.46
N ARG A 517 -7.06 31.25 -27.36
CA ARG A 517 -6.69 30.67 -26.06
C ARG A 517 -7.94 30.27 -25.27
N HIS A 518 -7.97 29.02 -24.83
CA HIS A 518 -9.10 28.41 -24.13
C HIS A 518 -8.79 28.18 -22.64
N HIS A 519 -9.80 28.25 -21.78
CA HIS A 519 -9.72 27.81 -20.39
C HIS A 519 -9.54 26.29 -20.33
N ARG A 520 -8.46 25.83 -19.68
CA ARG A 520 -8.12 24.39 -19.55
C ARG A 520 -8.65 23.73 -18.28
N MET A 521 -9.29 24.49 -17.39
CA MET A 521 -9.88 23.99 -16.14
C MET A 521 -11.32 24.48 -16.00
N ILE A 522 -12.25 23.55 -16.07
CA ILE A 522 -13.70 23.80 -16.15
C ILE A 522 -14.40 23.20 -14.94
N PHE A 523 -15.40 23.90 -14.40
CA PHE A 523 -16.27 23.36 -13.36
C PHE A 523 -17.72 23.39 -13.84
N ILE A 524 -18.36 22.22 -13.84
CA ILE A 524 -19.77 22.04 -14.20
C ILE A 524 -20.54 21.81 -12.90
N GLU A 525 -21.36 22.80 -12.55
CA GLU A 525 -22.21 22.75 -11.36
C GLU A 525 -23.26 21.64 -11.51
N SER A 526 -23.37 20.78 -10.51
CA SER A 526 -24.40 19.74 -10.45
C SER A 526 -24.89 19.57 -9.02
N ALA A 527 -26.09 20.08 -8.74
CA ALA A 527 -26.80 19.94 -7.47
C ALA A 527 -27.55 18.60 -7.33
N ALA A 528 -27.20 17.59 -8.13
CA ALA A 528 -27.84 16.29 -8.08
C ALA A 528 -27.47 15.56 -6.77
N PRO A 529 -28.45 15.04 -6.00
CA PRO A 529 -28.20 14.45 -4.69
C PRO A 529 -27.30 13.20 -4.77
N GLU A 530 -26.67 12.89 -3.64
CA GLU A 530 -25.93 11.65 -3.42
C GLU A 530 -26.84 10.54 -2.86
N ASP A 531 -26.58 9.30 -3.25
CA ASP A 531 -27.24 8.13 -2.67
C ASP A 531 -26.76 7.90 -1.21
N LEU A 532 -27.70 7.86 -0.26
CA LEU A 532 -27.38 7.75 1.17
C LEU A 532 -27.00 6.33 1.65
N GLY A 533 -27.35 5.28 0.91
CA GLY A 533 -27.66 3.96 1.52
C GLY A 533 -26.59 2.86 1.60
N GLN A 534 -25.28 3.08 1.37
CA GLN A 534 -24.26 2.00 1.40
C GLN A 534 -22.86 2.48 1.83
N LYS A 535 -21.92 1.52 2.06
CA LYS A 535 -20.49 1.76 2.39
C LYS A 535 -19.73 2.67 1.40
N SER A 536 -20.23 2.85 0.17
CA SER A 536 -19.69 3.79 -0.84
C SER A 536 -20.83 4.62 -1.46
N LYS A 537 -20.55 5.88 -1.77
CA LYS A 537 -21.50 6.85 -2.35
C LYS A 537 -21.50 6.81 -3.89
N CYS A 538 -22.58 7.32 -4.50
CA CYS A 538 -22.69 7.61 -5.93
C CYS A 538 -23.74 8.72 -6.16
N SER A 539 -23.73 9.35 -7.33
CA SER A 539 -24.77 10.29 -7.77
C SER A 539 -25.09 10.04 -9.24
N LYS A 540 -26.36 9.69 -9.50
CA LYS A 540 -26.87 9.39 -10.85
C LYS A 540 -26.89 10.62 -11.74
N GLY A 541 -27.27 11.79 -11.20
CA GLY A 541 -27.29 13.04 -11.97
C GLY A 541 -25.90 13.50 -12.39
N GLN A 542 -24.91 13.43 -11.48
CA GLN A 542 -23.52 13.71 -11.87
C GLN A 542 -22.96 12.69 -12.87
N ALA A 543 -23.39 11.42 -12.80
CA ALA A 543 -23.03 10.42 -13.80
C ALA A 543 -23.59 10.76 -15.19
N ALA A 544 -24.86 11.19 -15.28
CA ALA A 544 -25.47 11.60 -16.55
C ALA A 544 -24.76 12.82 -17.18
N VAL A 545 -24.40 13.82 -16.37
CA VAL A 545 -23.58 14.96 -16.83
C VAL A 545 -22.22 14.47 -17.34
N CYS A 546 -21.56 13.56 -16.63
CA CYS A 546 -20.28 12.99 -17.04
C CYS A 546 -20.36 12.24 -18.38
N VAL A 547 -21.43 11.47 -18.61
CA VAL A 547 -21.67 10.81 -19.90
C VAL A 547 -21.78 11.85 -21.01
N LYS A 548 -22.57 12.91 -20.83
CA LYS A 548 -22.72 13.94 -21.86
C LYS A 548 -21.44 14.74 -22.14
N VAL A 549 -20.61 14.96 -21.11
CA VAL A 549 -19.25 15.52 -21.28
C VAL A 549 -18.39 14.59 -22.14
N CYS A 550 -18.39 13.29 -21.87
CA CYS A 550 -17.58 12.32 -22.63
C CYS A 550 -18.05 12.18 -24.09
N GLU A 551 -19.35 12.20 -24.36
CA GLU A 551 -19.91 12.27 -25.71
C GLU A 551 -19.34 13.48 -26.46
N LEU A 552 -19.52 14.70 -25.93
CA LEU A 552 -19.05 15.94 -26.56
C LEU A 552 -17.53 16.02 -26.72
N LEU A 553 -16.75 15.36 -25.85
CA LEU A 553 -15.30 15.25 -25.99
C LEU A 553 -14.86 14.27 -27.10
N THR A 554 -15.72 13.32 -27.50
CA THR A 554 -15.44 12.34 -28.56
C THR A 554 -16.12 12.64 -29.90
N GLU A 555 -17.11 13.54 -29.91
CA GLU A 555 -17.70 14.14 -31.11
C GLU A 555 -16.79 15.23 -31.71
N VAL A 556 -16.75 15.33 -33.05
CA VAL A 556 -16.00 16.37 -33.77
C VAL A 556 -16.87 17.61 -33.93
N ALA A 557 -16.34 18.79 -33.61
CA ALA A 557 -17.10 20.05 -33.67
C ALA A 557 -17.55 20.40 -35.10
N PRO A 558 -18.83 20.79 -35.32
CA PRO A 558 -19.31 21.23 -36.62
C PRO A 558 -18.72 22.60 -36.98
N GLY A 559 -18.09 22.71 -38.16
CA GLY A 559 -17.60 23.97 -38.73
C GLY A 559 -16.08 24.09 -38.90
N LEU A 560 -15.28 23.16 -38.37
CA LEU A 560 -13.86 23.08 -38.73
C LEU A 560 -13.70 22.61 -40.20
N PRO A 561 -12.85 23.27 -41.01
CA PRO A 561 -12.65 22.86 -42.39
C PRO A 561 -12.05 21.45 -42.47
N LYS A 562 -12.50 20.64 -43.44
CA LYS A 562 -11.84 19.39 -43.83
C LYS A 562 -10.51 19.69 -44.53
N VAL A 563 -9.51 20.12 -43.76
CA VAL A 563 -8.16 20.39 -44.28
C VAL A 563 -7.47 19.06 -44.57
N GLY A 564 -7.48 18.67 -45.84
CA GLY A 564 -6.71 17.55 -46.35
C GLY A 564 -7.32 16.18 -46.04
N SER A 565 -7.43 15.36 -47.08
CA SER A 565 -7.75 13.93 -46.96
C SER A 565 -6.57 13.16 -46.34
N SER A 566 -6.54 13.04 -45.02
CA SER A 566 -5.78 12.01 -44.29
C SER A 566 -6.52 11.65 -42.99
N ALA A 567 -6.51 10.37 -42.62
CA ALA A 567 -7.48 9.80 -41.68
C ALA A 567 -7.02 9.79 -40.20
N ASP A 568 -6.20 10.76 -39.79
CA ASP A 568 -5.34 10.62 -38.60
C ASP A 568 -5.20 11.88 -37.72
N THR A 569 -6.32 12.57 -37.41
CA THR A 569 -6.37 13.42 -36.21
C THR A 569 -6.56 12.52 -34.98
N PRO A 570 -5.57 12.41 -34.07
CA PRO A 570 -5.66 11.49 -32.94
C PRO A 570 -6.78 11.93 -32.00
N LYS A 571 -7.72 11.02 -31.74
CA LYS A 571 -8.81 11.24 -30.77
C LYS A 571 -8.21 11.27 -29.35
N PRO A 572 -8.63 12.21 -28.49
CA PRO A 572 -8.05 12.35 -27.16
C PRO A 572 -8.34 11.12 -26.30
N PHE A 573 -7.34 10.68 -25.53
CA PHE A 573 -7.56 9.72 -24.46
C PHE A 573 -8.16 10.43 -23.24
N ILE A 574 -9.34 9.98 -22.80
CA ILE A 574 -10.11 10.59 -21.72
C ILE A 574 -10.11 9.64 -20.53
N ALA A 575 -9.73 10.13 -19.34
CA ALA A 575 -9.88 9.37 -18.10
C ALA A 575 -10.89 10.03 -17.16
N VAL A 576 -11.89 9.26 -16.76
CA VAL A 576 -12.94 9.64 -15.83
C VAL A 576 -12.55 9.16 -14.43
N LEU A 577 -12.26 10.10 -13.54
CA LEU A 577 -11.83 9.85 -12.18
C LEU A 577 -12.96 10.15 -11.18
N THR A 578 -13.06 9.33 -10.14
CA THR A 578 -13.96 9.59 -9.00
C THR A 578 -13.43 8.88 -7.74
N PRO A 579 -13.58 9.44 -6.52
CA PRO A 579 -13.05 8.80 -5.32
C PRO A 579 -13.91 7.64 -4.79
N TYR A 580 -15.09 7.39 -5.37
CA TYR A 580 -16.04 6.39 -4.86
C TYR A 580 -16.20 5.19 -5.79
N SER A 581 -15.85 3.99 -5.32
CA SER A 581 -15.93 2.74 -6.10
C SER A 581 -17.33 2.44 -6.66
N ARG A 582 -18.39 2.82 -5.94
CA ARG A 582 -19.78 2.68 -6.45
C ARG A 582 -20.08 3.63 -7.62
N GLN A 583 -19.48 4.84 -7.64
CA GLN A 583 -19.55 5.74 -8.79
C GLN A 583 -18.73 5.20 -9.97
N VAL A 584 -17.56 4.60 -9.72
CA VAL A 584 -16.77 3.90 -10.76
C VAL A 584 -17.61 2.81 -11.43
N GLY A 585 -18.31 1.98 -10.65
CA GLY A 585 -19.19 0.93 -11.19
C GLY A 585 -20.33 1.49 -12.05
N LEU A 586 -21.03 2.52 -11.56
CA LEU A 586 -22.12 3.18 -12.30
C LEU A 586 -21.63 3.82 -13.62
N LEU A 587 -20.48 4.52 -13.58
CA LEU A 587 -19.91 5.14 -14.77
C LEU A 587 -19.39 4.10 -15.77
N LYS A 588 -18.79 3.00 -15.31
CA LYS A 588 -18.38 1.87 -16.18
C LYS A 588 -19.57 1.25 -16.91
N GLN A 589 -20.71 1.08 -16.25
CA GLN A 589 -21.93 0.57 -16.90
C GLN A 589 -22.44 1.49 -18.01
N ASN A 590 -22.39 2.82 -17.80
CA ASN A 590 -22.89 3.79 -18.77
C ASN A 590 -21.90 4.11 -19.90
N LEU A 591 -20.59 3.91 -19.70
CA LEU A 591 -19.52 4.28 -20.65
C LEU A 591 -18.80 3.09 -21.29
N SER A 592 -19.21 1.85 -20.99
CA SER A 592 -18.56 0.62 -21.47
C SER A 592 -18.39 0.50 -22.98
N SER A 593 -19.21 1.21 -23.76
CA SER A 593 -19.21 1.17 -25.22
C SER A 593 -18.10 2.01 -25.88
N ASN A 594 -17.34 2.81 -25.12
CA ASN A 594 -16.40 3.79 -25.68
C ASN A 594 -14.94 3.52 -25.27
N ASN A 595 -14.18 2.88 -26.16
CA ASN A 595 -12.77 2.49 -25.95
C ASN A 595 -11.80 3.68 -25.75
N LEU A 596 -12.24 4.93 -25.93
CA LEU A 596 -11.44 6.14 -25.70
C LEU A 596 -11.57 6.69 -24.28
N VAL A 597 -12.51 6.14 -23.49
CA VAL A 597 -12.87 6.64 -22.16
C VAL A 597 -12.59 5.57 -21.10
N GLU A 598 -11.59 5.80 -20.25
CA GLU A 598 -11.31 4.91 -19.12
C GLU A 598 -11.92 5.45 -17.83
N VAL A 599 -12.73 4.62 -17.14
CA VAL A 599 -13.34 4.97 -15.85
C VAL A 599 -12.62 4.24 -14.71
N CYS A 600 -12.09 4.98 -13.74
CA CYS A 600 -11.29 4.41 -12.65
C CYS A 600 -11.34 5.27 -11.36
N SER A 601 -10.84 4.74 -10.25
CA SER A 601 -10.67 5.53 -9.02
C SER A 601 -9.38 6.33 -9.07
N ILE A 602 -9.31 7.44 -8.32
CA ILE A 602 -8.12 8.31 -8.25
C ILE A 602 -6.86 7.48 -7.97
N ASP A 603 -6.90 6.68 -6.92
CA ASP A 603 -5.76 5.86 -6.46
C ASP A 603 -5.31 4.84 -7.51
N SER A 604 -6.25 4.29 -8.30
CA SER A 604 -5.94 3.33 -9.37
C SER A 604 -5.35 3.96 -10.64
N PHE A 605 -5.44 5.29 -10.77
CA PHE A 605 -4.91 6.05 -11.92
C PHE A 605 -3.60 6.80 -11.59
N GLN A 606 -3.03 6.55 -10.42
CA GLN A 606 -1.75 7.11 -9.97
C GLN A 606 -0.59 6.68 -10.90
N GLY A 607 0.36 7.59 -11.14
CA GLY A 607 1.47 7.38 -12.07
C GLY A 607 1.12 7.37 -13.58
N ARG A 608 -0.17 7.45 -13.94
CA ARG A 608 -0.65 7.51 -15.34
C ARG A 608 -0.91 8.95 -15.78
N GLU A 609 -1.23 9.17 -17.05
CA GLU A 609 -1.62 10.46 -17.64
C GLU A 609 -2.75 10.25 -18.68
N ALA A 610 -3.58 11.26 -18.90
CA ALA A 610 -4.59 11.31 -19.98
C ALA A 610 -4.65 12.69 -20.62
N ASP A 611 -5.16 12.81 -21.85
CA ASP A 611 -5.24 14.11 -22.53
C ASP A 611 -6.27 15.02 -21.86
N VAL A 612 -7.43 14.46 -21.52
CA VAL A 612 -8.47 15.13 -20.72
C VAL A 612 -8.83 14.29 -19.49
N ILE A 613 -8.90 14.95 -18.33
CA ILE A 613 -9.43 14.36 -17.09
C ILE A 613 -10.84 14.89 -16.84
N VAL A 614 -11.80 13.99 -16.62
CA VAL A 614 -13.14 14.33 -16.14
C VAL A 614 -13.28 13.82 -14.70
N PHE A 615 -13.38 14.73 -13.74
CA PHE A 615 -13.44 14.39 -12.32
C PHE A 615 -14.86 14.54 -11.75
N VAL A 616 -15.44 13.45 -11.25
CA VAL A 616 -16.79 13.42 -10.68
C VAL A 616 -16.70 13.34 -9.16
N THR A 617 -17.07 14.41 -8.45
CA THR A 617 -16.86 14.52 -7.00
C THR A 617 -17.88 13.75 -6.17
N VAL A 618 -19.07 13.46 -6.71
CA VAL A 618 -20.20 12.73 -6.09
C VAL A 618 -20.90 13.45 -4.94
N ARG A 619 -20.17 14.12 -4.06
CA ARG A 619 -20.72 14.72 -2.83
C ARG A 619 -21.65 15.90 -3.14
N CYS A 620 -22.87 15.82 -2.61
CA CYS A 620 -23.88 16.86 -2.69
C CYS A 620 -24.86 16.73 -1.51
N ASN A 621 -24.61 17.46 -0.43
CA ASN A 621 -25.39 17.35 0.81
C ASN A 621 -25.42 18.66 1.61
N GLN A 622 -26.52 18.89 2.34
CA GLN A 622 -26.75 20.13 3.10
C GLN A 622 -25.77 20.34 4.27
N ARG A 623 -25.10 19.28 4.72
CA ARG A 623 -24.13 19.32 5.84
C ARG A 623 -22.72 19.74 5.41
N CYS A 624 -22.49 19.92 4.10
CA CYS A 624 -21.19 20.22 3.52
C CYS A 624 -20.10 19.17 3.87
N GLU A 625 -20.51 17.93 4.13
CA GLU A 625 -19.60 16.82 4.41
C GLU A 625 -18.95 16.33 3.10
N ILE A 626 -17.64 16.52 2.93
CA ILE A 626 -16.92 16.17 1.69
C ILE A 626 -16.23 14.78 1.70
N GLY A 627 -16.08 14.15 2.87
CA GLY A 627 -15.54 12.78 2.99
C GLY A 627 -14.15 12.62 2.35
N PHE A 628 -14.00 11.62 1.46
CA PHE A 628 -12.71 11.34 0.78
C PHE A 628 -12.17 12.47 -0.10
N LEU A 629 -12.97 13.48 -0.43
CA LEU A 629 -12.51 14.71 -1.10
C LEU A 629 -11.73 15.65 -0.14
N GLY A 630 -11.70 15.33 1.16
CA GLY A 630 -10.88 16.00 2.17
C GLY A 630 -9.37 15.82 1.97
N ASP A 631 -8.96 14.79 1.22
CA ASP A 631 -7.55 14.50 0.96
C ASP A 631 -7.00 15.33 -0.21
N LEU A 632 -6.21 16.35 0.13
CA LEU A 632 -5.55 17.23 -0.83
C LEU A 632 -4.51 16.51 -1.72
N ARG A 633 -3.98 15.35 -1.29
CA ARG A 633 -3.05 14.55 -2.11
C ARG A 633 -3.80 13.92 -3.28
N ARG A 634 -4.98 13.35 -3.03
CA ARG A 634 -5.88 12.83 -4.07
C ARG A 634 -6.33 13.92 -5.04
N LEU A 635 -6.64 15.11 -4.54
CA LEU A 635 -6.95 16.27 -5.38
C LEU A 635 -5.76 16.67 -6.27
N ASN A 636 -4.55 16.72 -5.71
CA ASN A 636 -3.31 16.96 -6.46
C ASN A 636 -3.06 15.89 -7.53
N VAL A 637 -3.30 14.60 -7.25
CA VAL A 637 -3.25 13.52 -8.26
C VAL A 637 -4.16 13.88 -9.42
N VAL A 638 -5.47 14.07 -9.19
CA VAL A 638 -6.47 14.40 -10.22
C VAL A 638 -6.04 15.57 -11.10
N LEU A 639 -5.65 16.69 -10.50
CA LEU A 639 -5.27 17.91 -11.21
C LEU A 639 -3.99 17.74 -12.05
N THR A 640 -3.11 16.82 -11.65
CA THR A 640 -1.81 16.58 -12.33
C THR A 640 -1.82 15.41 -13.32
N ARG A 641 -2.96 14.73 -13.53
CA ARG A 641 -3.07 13.65 -14.53
C ARG A 641 -3.42 14.12 -15.94
N ALA A 642 -3.95 15.34 -16.08
CA ALA A 642 -4.32 15.89 -17.38
C ALA A 642 -3.11 16.46 -18.14
N ARG A 643 -2.99 16.11 -19.41
CA ARG A 643 -2.00 16.71 -20.31
C ARG A 643 -2.49 18.02 -20.91
N THR A 644 -3.79 18.12 -21.20
CA THR A 644 -4.36 19.21 -22.02
C THR A 644 -5.49 19.97 -21.31
N GLY A 645 -6.36 19.28 -20.55
CA GLY A 645 -7.43 19.94 -19.77
C GLY A 645 -8.11 19.07 -18.70
N VAL A 646 -8.72 19.73 -17.70
CA VAL A 646 -9.46 19.13 -16.59
C VAL A 646 -10.89 19.67 -16.56
N ILE A 647 -11.88 18.78 -16.41
CA ILE A 647 -13.29 19.12 -16.20
C ILE A 647 -13.73 18.53 -14.87
N ILE A 648 -14.23 19.35 -13.94
CA ILE A 648 -14.72 18.93 -12.62
C ILE A 648 -16.25 19.02 -12.63
N ILE A 649 -16.92 17.96 -12.19
CA ILE A 649 -18.38 17.88 -12.06
C ILE A 649 -18.70 17.69 -10.57
N GLY A 650 -19.46 18.62 -9.98
CA GLY A 650 -19.77 18.59 -8.56
C GLY A 650 -20.64 19.74 -8.09
N ASN A 651 -20.96 19.74 -6.79
CA ASN A 651 -21.75 20.81 -6.17
C ASN A 651 -20.87 21.81 -5.41
N ARG A 652 -20.87 23.08 -5.83
CA ARG A 652 -20.05 24.14 -5.21
C ARG A 652 -20.35 24.32 -3.73
N ALA A 653 -21.64 24.40 -3.35
CA ALA A 653 -22.05 24.64 -1.97
C ALA A 653 -21.51 23.56 -1.01
N THR A 654 -21.59 22.29 -1.39
CA THR A 654 -21.04 21.18 -0.59
C THR A 654 -19.52 21.22 -0.51
N LEU A 655 -18.82 21.55 -1.61
CA LEU A 655 -17.35 21.55 -1.67
C LEU A 655 -16.69 22.75 -0.98
N SER A 656 -17.36 23.92 -0.93
CA SER A 656 -16.83 25.13 -0.31
C SER A 656 -17.47 25.51 1.04
N GLY A 657 -18.46 24.73 1.50
CA GLY A 657 -19.29 25.06 2.66
C GLY A 657 -18.82 24.55 4.02
N ALA A 658 -17.77 23.73 4.06
CA ALA A 658 -17.13 23.33 5.32
C ALA A 658 -16.42 24.53 5.99
N PRO A 659 -16.18 24.51 7.31
CA PRO A 659 -15.62 25.64 8.05
C PRO A 659 -14.29 26.13 7.46
N MET A 660 -14.14 27.45 7.29
CA MET A 660 -12.93 28.07 6.69
C MET A 660 -11.63 27.83 7.48
N SER A 661 -11.71 27.29 8.71
CA SER A 661 -10.57 26.79 9.48
C SER A 661 -9.91 25.57 8.83
N GLU A 662 -10.65 24.76 8.07
CA GLU A 662 -10.10 23.60 7.37
C GLU A 662 -9.36 24.05 6.10
N GLU A 663 -8.10 23.62 5.99
CA GLU A 663 -7.23 23.87 4.84
C GLU A 663 -7.82 23.31 3.53
N CYS A 664 -8.53 22.19 3.62
CA CYS A 664 -9.18 21.57 2.48
C CYS A 664 -10.30 22.44 1.91
N ALA A 665 -11.17 23.02 2.75
CA ALA A 665 -12.25 23.91 2.33
C ALA A 665 -11.71 25.18 1.63
N ARG A 666 -10.63 25.76 2.17
CA ARG A 666 -9.93 26.90 1.54
C ARG A 666 -9.35 26.54 0.17
N THR A 667 -8.75 25.36 0.05
CA THR A 667 -8.15 24.87 -1.20
C THR A 667 -9.22 24.57 -2.26
N TRP A 668 -10.34 23.93 -1.89
CA TRP A 668 -11.47 23.70 -2.78
C TRP A 668 -12.12 24.99 -3.26
N LYS A 669 -12.32 25.97 -2.38
CA LYS A 669 -12.82 27.29 -2.76
C LYS A 669 -11.89 27.97 -3.77
N LYS A 670 -10.58 28.04 -3.48
CA LYS A 670 -9.57 28.61 -4.39
C LYS A 670 -9.55 27.88 -5.75
N LEU A 671 -9.67 26.56 -5.77
CA LEU A 671 -9.75 25.77 -6.99
C LEU A 671 -10.99 26.16 -7.82
N ILE A 672 -12.17 26.17 -7.21
CA ILE A 672 -13.42 26.55 -7.89
C ILE A 672 -13.35 27.99 -8.42
N ASP A 673 -12.80 28.92 -7.65
CA ASP A 673 -12.63 30.32 -8.07
C ASP A 673 -11.65 30.47 -9.26
N THR A 674 -10.70 29.53 -9.45
CA THR A 674 -9.82 29.49 -10.64
C THR A 674 -10.43 28.81 -11.88
N THR A 675 -11.59 28.16 -11.76
CA THR A 675 -12.26 27.49 -12.89
C THR A 675 -13.29 28.40 -13.57
N LYS A 676 -13.49 28.23 -14.89
CA LYS A 676 -14.62 28.86 -15.60
C LYS A 676 -15.81 27.91 -15.63
N GLY A 677 -17.01 28.42 -15.38
CA GLY A 677 -18.25 27.65 -15.41
C GLY A 677 -18.77 27.44 -16.83
N VAL A 678 -19.34 26.26 -17.11
CA VAL A 678 -20.06 25.96 -18.36
C VAL A 678 -21.46 25.44 -18.00
N LYS A 679 -22.49 26.03 -18.62
CA LYS A 679 -23.87 25.52 -18.54
C LYS A 679 -24.09 24.51 -19.67
N MET A 680 -24.41 23.27 -19.30
CA MET A 680 -24.93 22.29 -20.26
C MET A 680 -26.43 22.55 -20.44
N GLY A 681 -26.93 22.46 -21.67
CA GLY A 681 -28.36 22.67 -21.97
C GLY A 681 -29.26 21.72 -21.18
N GLU A 682 -30.41 22.21 -20.72
CA GLU A 682 -31.30 21.47 -19.82
C GLU A 682 -31.86 20.21 -20.47
N ALA A 683 -31.75 19.08 -19.76
CA ALA A 683 -32.40 17.84 -20.16
C ALA A 683 -33.92 17.97 -19.90
N ALA A 684 -34.69 18.02 -20.97
CA ALA A 684 -36.15 18.05 -20.91
C ALA A 684 -36.68 16.92 -20.02
N HIS A 685 -37.38 17.28 -18.95
CA HIS A 685 -38.23 16.32 -18.25
C HIS A 685 -39.35 15.91 -19.22
N GLY A 686 -39.22 14.70 -19.77
CA GLY A 686 -40.23 14.08 -20.60
C GLY A 686 -41.43 13.65 -19.75
N ASP A 687 -42.24 14.62 -19.33
CA ASP A 687 -43.51 14.38 -18.67
C ASP A 687 -44.49 13.76 -19.69
N ARG A 688 -44.52 12.42 -19.71
CA ARG A 688 -45.50 11.67 -20.51
C ARG A 688 -46.83 11.67 -19.76
N GLY A 689 -47.60 12.73 -19.95
CA GLY A 689 -49.00 12.75 -19.57
C GLY A 689 -49.75 11.58 -20.22
N SER A 690 -50.15 10.62 -19.40
CA SER A 690 -51.26 9.73 -19.70
C SER A 690 -52.58 10.44 -19.37
N GLN A 691 -53.60 10.20 -20.19
CA GLN A 691 -54.98 10.64 -19.98
C GLN A 691 -55.56 10.10 -18.67
#